data_AF-A0A938CJC5-F1
#
_entry.id   AF-A0A938CJC5-F1
#
_cell.length_a   1.000
_cell.length_b   1.000
_cell.length_c   1.000
_cell.angle_alpha   90.00
_cell.angle_beta   90.00
_cell.angle_gamma   90.00
#
_symmetry.space_group_name_H-M   'P 1'
#
loop_
_entity.id
_entity.type
_entity.pdbx_description
1 polymer ?
#
loop_
_entity_poly.entity_id
_entity_poly.type
_entity_poly.pdbx_seq_one_letter_code
_entity_poly.pdbx_strand_id
1 'polypeptide(L)'
;MLRWATLGLAAGAASAGAQGLFIDRDGGRHPWRTTADHVLLWDGEPYLPFGGMYCARAFWQDGDTPLQQDRELLQTIRDAGIEDLYLNPVREVPPSRLQQVIELLEELGFRYGLQICTPPESRIEGYGVGPDRFLARAEQPGRVTFPAEGLASARYVSVSAEAGALLGAGSVDAREGVFAVEAPEAPPGGALVKLIPRASAAWIAPEDGARTAEYLRQLRLGPGFRMLVDPIGNEYSPPRFFLPAAEAWREEFAQFLGARYRRPAELAEAWGLDPALPWSPERAARLVPLIGGPAGSGWADRGHVVDDGTEEVFTVDLRRSRMWWDVCEAREASLRTRLNDLCDTLKAVCDVPVVAKRHHESTSVWTSGREAGGLDGLGMESYVGGDRLATFNGAATYAEVVGTKRPLWCLVTEYNGVTWTDRRIAYRSREGMYADLNRLLALGARGVFTFGLSLAGSDGDKNWTIFELVHDPRQLEWLATFARAARADRAWLARQPRTAFAYPPQPSDAKAFVSGDLPDWGLTGSWTGERSILCLGPEAWLAPVSTLDAPGPVVVSPVIREWECFAWEREALDRAGARVLEADVAREASLEGRWPEFAAPVEAPVGITVWRPAEGVEAVAWRDDDGRSTVVLRSLGEAVRVRVAGVGPGLPTEVTLPGAELLEQGFLLSNPSFGAQGIEFRCPVGPSPRPVELIGVEREGLTVTRVE
;
A
#
# COMPACT_ATOMS: atom_id res chain seq x y z
N MET A 1 5.18 -9.32 35.14
CA MET A 1 4.49 -8.01 35.13
C MET A 1 5.54 -6.90 35.18
N LEU A 2 5.97 -6.39 34.02
CA LEU A 2 6.88 -5.24 33.94
C LEU A 2 6.04 -4.00 33.61
N ARG A 3 6.09 -2.98 34.49
CA ARG A 3 5.47 -1.67 34.26
C ARG A 3 6.34 -0.89 33.26
N TRP A 4 5.75 -0.46 32.15
CA TRP A 4 6.39 0.41 31.17
C TRP A 4 6.36 1.85 31.66
N ALA A 5 7.52 2.51 31.67
CA ALA A 5 7.60 3.95 31.75
C ALA A 5 7.10 4.52 30.41
N THR A 6 6.24 5.53 30.47
CA THR A 6 5.87 6.39 29.35
C THR A 6 7.12 6.93 28.66
N LEU A 7 7.55 6.26 27.59
CA LEU A 7 8.55 6.77 26.66
C LEU A 7 7.89 7.91 25.88
N GLY A 8 8.23 9.14 26.24
CA GLY A 8 7.92 10.29 25.43
C GLY A 8 8.49 10.08 24.02
N LEU A 9 7.63 10.15 23.01
CA LEU A 9 8.04 10.28 21.61
C LEU A 9 8.96 11.51 21.54
N ALA A 10 10.26 11.27 21.37
CA ALA A 10 11.18 12.34 21.03
C ALA A 10 10.73 12.89 19.68
N ALA A 11 10.28 14.15 19.66
CA ALA A 11 10.01 14.87 18.42
C ALA A 11 11.33 15.01 17.65
N GLY A 12 11.58 14.08 16.73
CA GLY A 12 12.62 14.23 15.73
C GLY A 12 12.37 15.51 14.94
N ALA A 13 13.44 16.22 14.56
CA ALA A 13 13.33 17.37 13.67
C ALA A 13 12.51 16.95 12.43
N ALA A 14 11.39 17.64 12.19
CA ALA A 14 10.51 17.32 11.06
C ALA A 14 11.31 17.44 9.76
N SER A 15 11.48 16.31 9.07
CA SER A 15 12.03 16.27 7.71
C SER A 15 11.21 17.18 6.82
N ALA A 16 11.86 18.07 6.07
CA ALA A 16 11.17 18.93 5.12
C ALA A 16 10.46 18.06 4.09
N GLY A 17 9.15 18.21 3.94
CA GLY A 17 8.36 17.45 2.96
C GLY A 17 8.77 17.74 1.52
N ALA A 18 8.18 17.00 0.60
CA ALA A 18 8.26 17.29 -0.82
C ALA A 18 7.76 18.69 -1.12
N GLN A 19 8.32 19.37 -2.12
CA GLN A 19 7.85 20.68 -2.55
C GLN A 19 8.21 20.95 -4.01
N GLY A 20 7.42 21.83 -4.64
CA GLY A 20 7.63 22.27 -6.02
C GLY A 20 6.76 23.49 -6.36
N LEU A 21 6.82 23.89 -7.62
CA LEU A 21 6.11 25.04 -8.17
C LEU A 21 5.57 24.73 -9.57
N PHE A 22 4.27 24.42 -9.65
CA PHE A 22 3.61 24.26 -10.94
C PHE A 22 3.37 25.63 -11.58
N ILE A 23 3.68 25.74 -12.87
CA ILE A 23 3.36 26.90 -13.70
C ILE A 23 2.30 26.47 -14.71
N ASP A 24 1.11 27.05 -14.63
CA ASP A 24 0.05 26.75 -15.57
C ASP A 24 0.29 27.41 -16.94
N ARG A 25 -0.53 27.04 -17.94
CA ARG A 25 -0.45 27.58 -19.30
C ARG A 25 -0.67 29.10 -19.42
N ASP A 26 -1.27 29.71 -18.39
CA ASP A 26 -1.60 31.13 -18.31
C ASP A 26 -0.53 31.90 -17.51
N GLY A 27 0.51 31.21 -17.02
CA GLY A 27 1.60 31.78 -16.22
C GLY A 27 1.31 31.87 -14.72
N GLY A 28 0.17 31.32 -14.26
CA GLY A 28 -0.18 31.17 -12.86
C GLY A 28 0.84 30.30 -12.13
N ARG A 29 1.15 30.69 -10.89
CA ARG A 29 2.18 30.06 -10.05
C ARG A 29 1.53 29.32 -8.90
N HIS A 30 1.70 28.00 -8.85
CA HIS A 30 1.08 27.15 -7.85
C HIS A 30 2.10 26.41 -6.99
N PRO A 31 2.55 27.00 -5.87
CA PRO A 31 3.44 26.31 -4.95
C PRO A 31 2.73 25.14 -4.27
N TRP A 32 3.41 24.01 -4.16
CA TRP A 32 2.90 22.85 -3.46
C TRP A 32 3.95 22.25 -2.52
N ARG A 33 3.50 21.57 -1.47
CA ARG A 33 4.38 20.80 -0.58
C ARG A 33 3.64 19.71 0.19
N THR A 34 4.32 18.64 0.58
CA THR A 34 3.78 17.65 1.53
C THR A 34 4.13 18.02 2.97
N THR A 35 3.27 17.64 3.92
CA THR A 35 3.49 17.84 5.35
C THR A 35 3.94 16.55 6.03
N ALA A 36 4.41 16.65 7.28
CA ALA A 36 4.69 15.50 8.12
C ALA A 36 3.46 14.60 8.38
N ASP A 37 2.25 15.16 8.24
CA ASP A 37 0.99 14.42 8.34
C ASP A 37 0.55 13.79 7.01
N HIS A 38 1.47 13.71 6.04
CA HIS A 38 1.25 13.12 4.72
C HIS A 38 0.16 13.82 3.90
N VAL A 39 -0.09 15.11 4.16
CA VAL A 39 -1.05 15.95 3.45
C VAL A 39 -0.34 16.73 2.35
N LEU A 40 -0.94 16.83 1.16
CA LEU A 40 -0.49 17.77 0.14
C LEU A 40 -1.10 19.15 0.40
N LEU A 41 -0.26 20.17 0.50
CA LEU A 41 -0.63 21.57 0.46
C LEU A 41 -0.48 22.08 -0.97
N TRP A 42 -1.51 22.73 -1.48
CA TRP A 42 -1.56 23.38 -2.78
C TRP A 42 -1.94 24.84 -2.58
N ASP A 43 -1.13 25.77 -3.07
CA ASP A 43 -1.31 27.22 -2.83
C ASP A 43 -1.40 27.57 -1.33
N GLY A 44 -0.70 26.79 -0.49
CA GLY A 44 -0.70 26.94 0.97
C GLY A 44 -1.85 26.25 1.70
N GLU A 45 -2.86 25.74 1.00
CA GLU A 45 -4.04 25.10 1.58
C GLU A 45 -4.02 23.58 1.42
N PRO A 46 -4.56 22.79 2.37
CA PRO A 46 -4.73 21.34 2.20
C PRO A 46 -5.55 20.99 0.96
N TYR A 47 -4.96 20.22 0.05
CA TYR A 47 -5.68 19.62 -1.08
C TYR A 47 -6.19 18.24 -0.67
N LEU A 48 -7.52 18.14 -0.54
CA LEU A 48 -8.22 16.94 -0.07
C LEU A 48 -9.17 16.46 -1.18
N PRO A 49 -8.68 15.72 -2.18
CA PRO A 49 -9.51 15.25 -3.27
C PRO A 49 -10.54 14.25 -2.76
N PHE A 50 -11.78 14.38 -3.23
CA PHE A 50 -12.84 13.40 -3.04
C PHE A 50 -13.57 13.29 -4.36
N GLY A 51 -13.20 12.28 -5.13
CA GLY A 51 -13.50 12.19 -6.54
C GLY A 51 -13.33 10.78 -7.03
N GLY A 52 -12.94 10.61 -8.30
CA GLY A 52 -12.56 9.30 -8.81
C GLY A 52 -11.94 9.31 -10.19
N MET A 53 -11.62 8.12 -10.66
CA MET A 53 -11.09 7.88 -12.00
C MET A 53 -12.15 8.16 -13.07
N TYR A 54 -11.76 8.83 -14.15
CA TYR A 54 -12.61 9.06 -15.32
C TYR A 54 -11.93 8.56 -16.61
N CYS A 55 -12.56 7.62 -17.31
CA CYS A 55 -12.13 7.14 -18.61
C CYS A 55 -12.98 7.81 -19.70
N ALA A 56 -12.39 8.76 -20.43
CA ALA A 56 -13.08 9.51 -21.48
C ALA A 56 -13.38 8.64 -22.70
N ARG A 57 -14.58 8.78 -23.27
CA ARG A 57 -14.98 8.09 -24.50
C ARG A 57 -14.22 8.61 -25.71
N ALA A 58 -13.92 9.91 -25.72
CA ALA A 58 -13.15 10.58 -26.77
C ALA A 58 -11.71 10.04 -26.96
N PHE A 59 -11.20 9.23 -26.02
CA PHE A 59 -9.90 8.58 -26.16
C PHE A 59 -9.94 7.43 -27.17
N TRP A 60 -11.07 6.74 -27.28
CA TRP A 60 -11.18 5.46 -27.99
C TRP A 60 -12.06 5.53 -29.22
N GLN A 61 -12.93 6.55 -29.29
CA GLN A 61 -13.91 6.71 -30.35
C GLN A 61 -13.64 7.97 -31.14
N ASP A 62 -13.79 7.88 -32.47
CA ASP A 62 -13.59 8.99 -33.40
C ASP A 62 -14.87 9.82 -33.58
N GLY A 63 -14.69 11.10 -33.90
CA GLY A 63 -15.78 12.07 -34.17
C GLY A 63 -16.13 12.96 -32.96
N ASP A 64 -17.11 13.84 -33.13
CA ASP A 64 -17.49 14.81 -32.10
C ASP A 64 -18.46 14.24 -31.04
N THR A 65 -19.21 13.19 -31.39
CA THR A 65 -20.20 12.55 -30.52
C THR A 65 -19.61 12.06 -29.18
N PRO A 66 -18.45 11.38 -29.15
CA PRO A 66 -17.84 10.93 -27.89
C PRO A 66 -17.48 12.09 -26.95
N LEU A 67 -16.92 13.19 -27.48
CA LEU A 67 -16.58 14.36 -26.66
C LEU A 67 -17.83 15.06 -26.11
N GLN A 68 -18.91 15.12 -26.89
CA GLN A 68 -20.20 15.64 -26.42
C GLN A 68 -20.81 14.76 -25.31
N GLN A 69 -20.71 13.43 -25.44
CA GLN A 69 -21.12 12.49 -24.39
C GLN A 69 -20.26 12.65 -23.12
N ASP A 70 -18.96 12.84 -23.27
CA ASP A 70 -18.06 13.13 -22.15
C ASP A 70 -18.47 14.45 -21.46
N ARG A 71 -18.81 15.50 -22.22
CA ARG A 71 -19.30 16.77 -21.67
C ARG A 71 -20.58 16.60 -20.85
N GLU A 72 -21.58 15.89 -21.37
CA GLU A 72 -22.84 15.66 -20.66
C GLU A 72 -22.62 14.89 -19.35
N LEU A 73 -21.73 13.90 -19.38
CA LEU A 73 -21.41 13.09 -18.22
C LEU A 73 -20.61 13.87 -17.17
N LEU A 74 -19.60 14.62 -17.61
CA LEU A 74 -18.80 15.49 -16.74
C LEU A 74 -19.63 16.61 -16.13
N GLN A 75 -20.57 17.19 -16.87
CA GLN A 75 -21.55 18.15 -16.32
C GLN A 75 -22.40 17.49 -15.24
N THR A 76 -22.90 16.26 -15.46
CA THR A 76 -23.65 15.52 -14.44
C THR A 76 -22.83 15.28 -13.17
N ILE A 77 -21.56 14.93 -13.31
CA ILE A 77 -20.63 14.75 -12.18
C ILE A 77 -20.40 16.09 -11.46
N ARG A 78 -20.24 17.19 -12.21
CA ARG A 78 -20.02 18.53 -11.65
C ARG A 78 -21.25 19.03 -10.90
N ASP A 79 -22.44 18.85 -11.47
CA ASP A 79 -23.72 19.24 -10.89
C ASP A 79 -24.02 18.49 -9.58
N ALA A 80 -23.53 17.25 -9.45
CA ALA A 80 -23.59 16.51 -8.19
C ALA A 80 -22.64 17.09 -7.10
N GLY A 81 -21.75 18.01 -7.46
CA GLY A 81 -20.81 18.67 -6.56
C GLY A 81 -19.45 17.97 -6.44
N ILE A 82 -19.11 17.07 -7.35
CA ILE A 82 -17.77 16.50 -7.46
C ILE A 82 -16.88 17.49 -8.21
N GLU A 83 -15.65 17.66 -7.72
CA GLU A 83 -14.71 18.65 -8.26
C GLU A 83 -13.33 18.06 -8.57
N ASP A 84 -13.09 16.81 -8.19
CA ASP A 84 -11.80 16.15 -8.29
C ASP A 84 -11.94 14.88 -9.12
N LEU A 85 -11.02 14.68 -10.05
CA LEU A 85 -10.89 13.41 -10.76
C LEU A 85 -9.45 13.22 -11.26
N TYR A 86 -9.16 12.06 -11.83
CA TYR A 86 -8.02 11.94 -12.73
C TYR A 86 -8.41 11.14 -13.97
N LEU A 87 -7.75 11.44 -15.07
CA LEU A 87 -7.98 10.79 -16.35
C LEU A 87 -7.18 9.48 -16.44
N ASN A 88 -7.80 8.40 -16.91
CA ASN A 88 -7.15 7.11 -17.15
C ASN A 88 -7.69 6.41 -18.42
N PRO A 89 -6.84 5.72 -19.20
CA PRO A 89 -5.40 5.95 -19.37
C PRO A 89 -5.16 7.16 -20.28
N VAL A 90 -4.03 7.85 -20.14
CA VAL A 90 -3.74 9.03 -20.98
C VAL A 90 -2.56 8.89 -21.94
N ARG A 91 -1.55 8.06 -21.66
CA ARG A 91 -0.31 8.04 -22.48
C ARG A 91 -0.54 7.57 -23.92
N GLU A 92 -1.39 6.58 -24.13
CA GLU A 92 -1.65 6.02 -25.48
C GLU A 92 -2.60 6.90 -26.31
N VAL A 93 -3.18 7.93 -25.70
CA VAL A 93 -4.09 8.86 -26.35
C VAL A 93 -3.29 9.91 -27.13
N PRO A 94 -3.62 10.23 -28.39
CA PRO A 94 -2.99 11.34 -29.09
C PRO A 94 -3.07 12.64 -28.27
N PRO A 95 -1.97 13.43 -28.14
CA PRO A 95 -1.95 14.64 -27.30
C PRO A 95 -3.09 15.62 -27.62
N SER A 96 -3.47 15.76 -28.89
CA SER A 96 -4.57 16.63 -29.32
C SER A 96 -5.94 16.19 -28.77
N ARG A 97 -6.21 14.88 -28.66
CA ARG A 97 -7.46 14.36 -28.09
C ARG A 97 -7.48 14.51 -26.58
N LEU A 98 -6.35 14.23 -25.93
CA LEU A 98 -6.20 14.48 -24.50
C LEU A 98 -6.40 15.96 -24.17
N GLN A 99 -5.84 16.86 -24.98
CA GLN A 99 -5.99 18.31 -24.82
C GLN A 99 -7.47 18.74 -24.88
N GLN A 100 -8.29 18.18 -25.77
CA GLN A 100 -9.73 18.48 -25.84
C GLN A 100 -10.47 18.12 -24.54
N VAL A 101 -10.15 16.96 -23.95
CA VAL A 101 -10.75 16.54 -22.68
C VAL A 101 -10.23 17.40 -21.52
N ILE A 102 -8.95 17.77 -21.52
CA ILE A 102 -8.38 18.70 -20.53
C ILE A 102 -9.10 20.05 -20.58
N GLU A 103 -9.29 20.63 -21.77
CA GLU A 103 -9.99 21.90 -21.95
C GLU A 103 -11.43 21.82 -21.45
N LEU A 104 -12.11 20.69 -21.70
CA LEU A 104 -13.45 20.43 -21.18
C LEU A 104 -13.48 20.36 -19.65
N LEU A 105 -12.52 19.67 -19.01
CA LEU A 105 -12.42 19.62 -17.55
C LEU A 105 -12.23 21.01 -16.95
N GLU A 106 -11.41 21.84 -17.57
CA GLU A 106 -11.13 23.20 -17.12
C GLU A 106 -12.31 24.15 -17.33
N GLU A 107 -13.02 24.02 -18.47
CA GLU A 107 -14.27 24.74 -18.73
C GLU A 107 -15.31 24.46 -17.64
N LEU A 108 -15.40 23.21 -17.19
CA LEU A 108 -16.33 22.77 -16.13
C LEU A 108 -15.78 23.01 -14.71
N GLY A 109 -14.54 23.49 -14.58
CA GLY A 109 -13.92 23.85 -13.31
C GLY A 109 -13.52 22.66 -12.43
N PHE A 110 -13.09 21.55 -13.04
CA PHE A 110 -12.51 20.42 -12.31
C PHE A 110 -11.05 20.67 -11.91
N ARG A 111 -10.68 20.10 -10.76
CA ARG A 111 -9.29 19.80 -10.40
C ARG A 111 -8.99 18.38 -10.90
N TYR A 112 -7.87 18.21 -11.58
CA TYR A 112 -7.60 16.95 -12.26
C TYR A 112 -6.14 16.48 -12.16
N GLY A 113 -5.97 15.16 -12.20
CA GLY A 113 -4.69 14.49 -12.42
C GLY A 113 -4.67 13.73 -13.75
N LEU A 114 -3.49 13.28 -14.14
CA LEU A 114 -3.29 12.45 -15.35
C LEU A 114 -2.60 11.15 -14.97
N GLN A 115 -3.20 10.01 -15.33
CA GLN A 115 -2.54 8.72 -15.23
C GLN A 115 -1.68 8.46 -16.47
N ILE A 116 -0.38 8.76 -16.35
CA ILE A 116 0.61 8.74 -17.44
C ILE A 116 1.28 7.37 -17.61
N CYS A 117 0.60 6.32 -17.18
CA CYS A 117 1.13 4.97 -17.13
C CYS A 117 1.66 4.50 -18.50
N THR A 118 2.78 3.83 -18.40
CA THR A 118 3.64 3.25 -19.42
C THR A 118 4.09 1.89 -18.90
N PRO A 119 3.49 0.76 -19.33
CA PRO A 119 4.14 -0.52 -19.09
C PRO A 119 5.60 -0.40 -19.55
N PRO A 120 6.62 -0.71 -18.72
CA PRO A 120 7.99 -0.55 -19.14
C PRO A 120 8.20 -1.33 -20.43
N GLU A 121 8.48 -0.60 -21.51
CA GLU A 121 8.72 -1.21 -22.82
C GLU A 121 10.10 -1.85 -22.84
N SER A 122 11.00 -1.27 -22.06
CA SER A 122 12.33 -1.78 -21.79
C SER A 122 12.25 -3.10 -21.03
N ARG A 123 12.89 -4.12 -21.60
CA ARG A 123 13.08 -5.42 -20.96
C ARG A 123 14.56 -5.63 -20.68
N ILE A 124 14.86 -6.23 -19.54
CA ILE A 124 16.21 -6.68 -19.20
C ILE A 124 16.27 -8.20 -19.27
N GLU A 125 17.34 -8.73 -19.85
CA GLU A 125 17.61 -10.17 -19.90
C GLU A 125 18.17 -10.66 -18.57
N GLY A 126 17.85 -11.89 -18.22
CA GLY A 126 18.22 -12.50 -16.94
C GLY A 126 17.81 -13.96 -16.82
N TYR A 127 17.57 -14.36 -15.58
CA TYR A 127 17.24 -15.73 -15.20
C TYR A 127 16.00 -15.79 -14.35
N GLY A 128 15.09 -16.72 -14.67
CA GLY A 128 13.97 -17.07 -13.79
C GLY A 128 14.44 -17.99 -12.65
N VAL A 129 14.52 -17.46 -11.43
CA VAL A 129 14.96 -18.18 -10.24
C VAL A 129 13.76 -18.50 -9.36
N GLY A 130 13.49 -19.78 -9.10
CA GLY A 130 12.43 -20.19 -8.17
C GLY A 130 12.74 -21.57 -7.59
N PRO A 131 12.21 -21.91 -6.39
CA PRO A 131 12.59 -23.13 -5.67
C PRO A 131 12.21 -24.39 -6.45
N ASP A 132 10.99 -24.46 -6.98
CA ASP A 132 10.43 -25.68 -7.61
C ASP A 132 10.13 -25.54 -9.12
N ARG A 133 10.41 -24.38 -9.72
CA ARG A 133 10.23 -24.22 -11.16
C ARG A 133 11.24 -25.09 -11.90
N PHE A 134 10.73 -25.87 -12.86
CA PHE A 134 11.54 -26.76 -13.71
C PHE A 134 12.47 -27.70 -12.93
N LEU A 135 11.96 -28.28 -11.84
CA LEU A 135 12.63 -29.32 -11.06
C LEU A 135 12.00 -30.69 -11.38
N ALA A 136 12.83 -31.68 -11.69
CA ALA A 136 12.40 -33.05 -11.91
C ALA A 136 13.28 -34.02 -11.11
N ARG A 137 12.67 -35.14 -10.67
CA ARG A 137 13.39 -36.25 -10.07
C ARG A 137 13.58 -37.35 -11.13
N ALA A 138 14.81 -37.79 -11.30
CA ALA A 138 15.17 -38.93 -12.14
C ALA A 138 15.57 -40.12 -11.25
N GLU A 139 14.79 -41.20 -11.30
CA GLU A 139 15.09 -42.42 -10.52
C GLU A 139 16.08 -43.35 -11.22
N GLN A 140 16.25 -43.18 -12.53
CA GLN A 140 17.15 -43.96 -13.37
C GLN A 140 17.97 -43.03 -14.27
N PRO A 141 19.16 -43.47 -14.75
CA PRO A 141 19.92 -42.71 -15.74
C PRO A 141 19.09 -42.49 -17.01
N GLY A 142 19.21 -41.31 -17.62
CA GLY A 142 18.58 -41.03 -18.90
C GLY A 142 18.15 -39.58 -19.09
N ARG A 143 17.44 -39.36 -20.20
CA ARG A 143 17.02 -38.04 -20.65
C ARG A 143 15.84 -37.52 -19.84
N VAL A 144 16.04 -36.37 -19.19
CA VAL A 144 14.98 -35.60 -18.52
C VAL A 144 14.57 -34.44 -19.41
N THR A 145 13.27 -34.26 -19.63
CA THR A 145 12.74 -33.21 -20.52
C THR A 145 11.84 -32.24 -19.79
N PHE A 146 11.94 -30.96 -20.15
CA PHE A 146 11.09 -29.89 -19.65
C PHE A 146 10.45 -29.13 -20.82
N PRO A 147 9.22 -28.62 -20.68
CA PRO A 147 8.62 -27.75 -21.69
C PRO A 147 9.42 -26.44 -21.80
N ALA A 148 9.63 -25.97 -23.03
CA ALA A 148 10.37 -24.74 -23.33
C ALA A 148 9.49 -23.66 -23.97
N GLU A 149 8.20 -23.61 -23.60
CA GLU A 149 7.23 -22.66 -24.17
C GLU A 149 7.70 -21.22 -23.97
N GLY A 150 8.04 -20.54 -25.09
CA GLY A 150 8.52 -19.15 -25.07
C GLY A 150 9.94 -18.96 -24.52
N LEU A 151 10.71 -20.03 -24.29
CA LEU A 151 12.05 -19.98 -23.71
C LEU A 151 13.08 -20.53 -24.70
N ALA A 152 14.20 -19.82 -24.87
CA ALA A 152 15.24 -20.20 -25.84
C ALA A 152 16.35 -21.07 -25.23
N SER A 153 16.77 -20.77 -24.01
CA SER A 153 17.87 -21.47 -23.33
C SER A 153 17.71 -21.45 -21.82
N ALA A 154 18.43 -22.33 -21.13
CA ALA A 154 18.46 -22.43 -19.68
C ALA A 154 19.83 -22.86 -19.19
N ARG A 155 20.18 -22.49 -17.95
CA ARG A 155 21.21 -23.20 -17.18
C ARG A 155 20.56 -24.44 -16.57
N TYR A 156 21.31 -25.52 -16.42
CA TYR A 156 20.85 -26.72 -15.71
C TYR A 156 21.83 -27.17 -14.64
N VAL A 157 21.30 -27.87 -13.65
CA VAL A 157 22.08 -28.59 -12.65
C VAL A 157 21.44 -29.95 -12.39
N SER A 158 22.27 -30.96 -12.15
CA SER A 158 21.90 -32.29 -11.69
C SER A 158 22.65 -32.58 -10.39
N VAL A 159 21.92 -32.96 -9.34
CA VAL A 159 22.49 -33.31 -8.03
C VAL A 159 21.94 -34.63 -7.52
N SER A 160 22.67 -35.35 -6.67
CA SER A 160 22.14 -36.52 -5.98
C SER A 160 20.98 -36.10 -5.06
N ALA A 161 19.84 -36.79 -5.11
CA ALA A 161 18.67 -36.41 -4.31
C ALA A 161 18.92 -36.52 -2.79
N GLU A 162 19.71 -37.50 -2.35
CA GLU A 162 19.97 -37.77 -0.94
C GLU A 162 21.06 -36.86 -0.32
N ALA A 163 22.16 -36.65 -1.03
CA ALA A 163 23.35 -35.97 -0.50
C ALA A 163 23.63 -34.58 -1.09
N GLY A 164 22.84 -34.15 -2.09
CA GLY A 164 23.08 -32.88 -2.80
C GLY A 164 24.42 -32.79 -3.53
N ALA A 165 25.10 -33.91 -3.78
CA ALA A 165 26.37 -33.94 -4.50
C ALA A 165 26.15 -33.58 -5.98
N LEU A 166 27.02 -32.74 -6.53
CA LEU A 166 26.95 -32.32 -7.93
C LEU A 166 27.22 -33.51 -8.87
N LEU A 167 26.27 -33.78 -9.77
CA LEU A 167 26.39 -34.81 -10.81
C LEU A 167 26.71 -34.20 -12.17
N GLY A 168 26.23 -32.98 -12.44
CA GLY A 168 26.52 -32.23 -13.66
C GLY A 168 25.85 -30.87 -13.66
N ALA A 169 26.36 -29.95 -14.47
CA ALA A 169 25.77 -28.63 -14.70
C ALA A 169 26.19 -28.11 -16.08
N GLY A 170 25.43 -27.17 -16.63
CA GLY A 170 25.77 -26.54 -17.89
C GLY A 170 24.65 -25.68 -18.45
N SER A 171 24.64 -25.54 -19.77
CA SER A 171 23.57 -24.87 -20.53
C SER A 171 22.83 -25.86 -21.43
N VAL A 172 21.58 -25.57 -21.70
CA VAL A 172 20.75 -26.31 -22.64
C VAL A 172 19.91 -25.34 -23.46
N ASP A 173 19.85 -25.57 -24.78
CA ASP A 173 18.97 -24.84 -25.69
C ASP A 173 17.67 -25.60 -25.92
N ALA A 174 16.59 -24.86 -26.12
CA ALA A 174 15.31 -25.44 -26.50
C ALA A 174 15.39 -26.03 -27.91
N ARG A 175 14.96 -27.29 -28.07
CA ARG A 175 14.83 -27.95 -29.37
C ARG A 175 13.47 -28.63 -29.43
N GLU A 176 12.73 -28.43 -30.53
CA GLU A 176 11.39 -29.01 -30.72
C GLU A 176 10.44 -28.71 -29.54
N GLY A 177 10.55 -27.52 -28.93
CA GLY A 177 9.70 -27.08 -27.82
C GLY A 177 10.07 -27.67 -26.45
N VAL A 178 11.20 -28.37 -26.33
CA VAL A 178 11.66 -28.95 -25.06
C VAL A 178 13.12 -28.64 -24.75
N PHE A 179 13.43 -28.53 -23.47
CA PHE A 179 14.79 -28.66 -22.95
C PHE A 179 15.06 -30.14 -22.65
N ALA A 180 16.23 -30.63 -23.03
CA ALA A 180 16.63 -32.01 -22.79
C ALA A 180 17.98 -32.06 -22.08
N VAL A 181 17.99 -32.62 -20.88
CA VAL A 181 19.19 -32.77 -20.07
C VAL A 181 19.41 -34.26 -19.82
N GLU A 182 20.61 -34.74 -20.10
CA GLU A 182 21.01 -36.08 -19.72
C GLU A 182 21.33 -36.10 -18.23
N ALA A 183 20.55 -36.85 -17.45
CA ALA A 183 20.89 -37.12 -16.06
C ALA A 183 21.97 -38.23 -16.07
N PRO A 184 23.22 -37.92 -15.71
CA PRO A 184 24.25 -38.95 -15.58
C PRO A 184 23.84 -39.94 -14.48
N GLU A 185 24.43 -41.15 -14.52
CA GLU A 185 24.11 -42.30 -13.66
C GLU A 185 23.43 -41.91 -12.34
N ALA A 186 22.13 -42.22 -12.20
CA ALA A 186 21.37 -41.88 -11.01
C ALA A 186 21.96 -42.64 -9.79
N PRO A 187 22.52 -41.94 -8.80
CA PRO A 187 23.01 -42.60 -7.59
C PRO A 187 21.84 -43.26 -6.83
N PRO A 188 22.11 -44.15 -5.86
CA PRO A 188 21.07 -44.65 -4.96
C PRO A 188 20.21 -43.49 -4.40
N GLY A 189 18.89 -43.59 -4.55
CA GLY A 189 17.95 -42.52 -4.18
C GLY A 189 17.58 -41.53 -5.31
N GLY A 190 18.23 -41.60 -6.47
CA GLY A 190 17.91 -40.81 -7.67
C GLY A 190 18.66 -39.47 -7.75
N ALA A 191 18.42 -38.75 -8.84
CA ALA A 191 18.95 -37.42 -9.11
C ALA A 191 17.83 -36.37 -9.16
N LEU A 192 18.15 -35.14 -8.76
CA LEU A 192 17.33 -33.96 -9.00
C LEU A 192 17.94 -33.16 -10.14
N VAL A 193 17.17 -32.94 -11.19
CA VAL A 193 17.55 -32.10 -12.33
C VAL A 193 16.72 -30.83 -12.29
N LYS A 194 17.38 -29.67 -12.30
CA LYS A 194 16.72 -28.37 -12.26
C LYS A 194 17.17 -27.48 -13.41
N LEU A 195 16.24 -26.76 -14.02
CA LEU A 195 16.53 -25.70 -14.99
C LEU A 195 16.33 -24.31 -14.39
N ILE A 196 17.20 -23.40 -14.79
CA ILE A 196 17.12 -21.97 -14.55
C ILE A 196 17.03 -21.29 -15.93
N PRO A 197 15.81 -21.02 -16.43
CA PRO A 197 15.61 -20.52 -17.79
C PRO A 197 16.14 -19.09 -17.93
N ARG A 198 16.72 -18.79 -19.09
CA ARG A 198 16.92 -17.41 -19.54
C ARG A 198 15.56 -16.80 -19.81
N ALA A 199 15.34 -15.61 -19.28
CA ALA A 199 14.07 -14.90 -19.40
C ALA A 199 14.32 -13.39 -19.48
N SER A 200 13.31 -12.65 -19.92
CA SER A 200 13.32 -11.19 -19.90
C SER A 200 12.18 -10.64 -19.07
N ALA A 201 12.44 -9.59 -18.31
CA ALA A 201 11.47 -8.94 -17.44
C ALA A 201 11.36 -7.45 -17.76
N ALA A 202 10.17 -6.88 -17.58
CA ALA A 202 9.95 -5.44 -17.67
C ALA A 202 10.82 -4.72 -16.64
N TRP A 203 11.52 -3.69 -17.07
CA TRP A 203 12.49 -2.95 -16.26
C TRP A 203 12.34 -1.46 -16.50
N ILE A 204 12.45 -0.65 -15.44
CA ILE A 204 12.38 0.81 -15.57
C ILE A 204 13.66 1.27 -16.26
N ALA A 205 13.54 1.98 -17.38
CA ALA A 205 14.70 2.52 -18.07
C ALA A 205 14.58 4.05 -18.27
N PRO A 206 15.69 4.79 -18.39
CA PRO A 206 15.67 6.24 -18.58
C PRO A 206 14.83 6.70 -19.78
N GLU A 207 14.79 5.89 -20.84
CA GLU A 207 14.07 6.17 -22.08
C GLU A 207 12.55 6.22 -21.87
N ASP A 208 12.04 5.49 -20.88
CA ASP A 208 10.62 5.51 -20.51
C ASP A 208 10.22 6.91 -20.02
N GLY A 209 11.05 7.51 -19.17
CA GLY A 209 10.87 8.85 -18.64
C GLY A 209 11.00 9.94 -19.69
N ALA A 210 12.01 9.85 -20.58
CA ALA A 210 12.20 10.80 -21.67
C ALA A 210 10.99 10.84 -22.62
N ARG A 211 10.38 9.68 -22.91
CA ARG A 211 9.21 9.61 -23.79
C ARG A 211 7.96 10.20 -23.13
N THR A 212 7.69 9.88 -21.86
CA THR A 212 6.58 10.50 -21.13
C THR A 212 6.78 12.01 -21.02
N ALA A 213 8.00 12.48 -20.76
CA ALA A 213 8.32 13.89 -20.70
C ALA A 213 8.01 14.60 -22.03
N GLU A 214 8.37 14.00 -23.17
CA GLU A 214 8.07 14.57 -24.48
C GLU A 214 6.57 14.57 -24.80
N TYR A 215 5.84 13.55 -24.35
CA TYR A 215 4.39 13.54 -24.43
C TYR A 215 3.77 14.70 -23.63
N LEU A 216 4.20 14.89 -22.38
CA LEU A 216 3.70 15.95 -21.50
C LEU A 216 3.98 17.37 -22.03
N ARG A 217 5.12 17.60 -22.70
CA ARG A 217 5.46 18.92 -23.29
C ARG A 217 4.45 19.40 -24.34
N GLN A 218 3.68 18.49 -24.93
CA GLN A 218 2.69 18.82 -25.95
C GLN A 218 1.36 19.30 -25.36
N LEU A 219 1.18 19.18 -24.04
CA LEU A 219 -0.06 19.53 -23.34
C LEU A 219 0.01 20.96 -22.79
N ARG A 220 -1.12 21.66 -22.83
CA ARG A 220 -1.31 22.98 -22.23
C ARG A 220 -2.18 22.84 -20.98
N LEU A 221 -1.52 22.56 -19.87
CA LEU A 221 -2.13 22.28 -18.57
C LEU A 221 -2.49 23.59 -17.86
N GLY A 222 -3.76 23.76 -17.51
CA GLY A 222 -4.27 24.93 -16.81
C GLY A 222 -4.24 24.81 -15.28
N PRO A 223 -4.81 25.81 -14.57
CA PRO A 223 -4.74 25.94 -13.11
C PRO A 223 -5.48 24.84 -12.34
N GLY A 224 -6.24 23.98 -13.01
CA GLY A 224 -6.92 22.82 -12.42
C GLY A 224 -6.03 21.59 -12.27
N PHE A 225 -4.86 21.55 -12.93
CA PHE A 225 -3.98 20.38 -12.91
C PHE A 225 -3.27 20.22 -11.55
N ARG A 226 -3.24 19.01 -10.98
CA ARG A 226 -2.77 18.77 -9.59
C ARG A 226 -1.70 17.70 -9.43
N MET A 227 -1.67 16.68 -10.29
CA MET A 227 -0.77 15.54 -10.08
C MET A 227 -0.60 14.67 -11.32
N LEU A 228 0.51 13.95 -11.34
CA LEU A 228 0.73 12.80 -12.21
C LEU A 228 0.53 11.51 -11.40
N VAL A 229 -0.14 10.52 -11.99
CA VAL A 229 -0.41 9.21 -11.38
C VAL A 229 0.26 8.10 -12.21
N ASP A 230 0.87 7.13 -11.53
CA ASP A 230 1.57 5.97 -12.09
C ASP A 230 2.60 6.33 -13.16
N PRO A 231 3.78 6.80 -12.75
CA PRO A 231 4.78 7.30 -13.70
C PRO A 231 5.54 6.16 -14.43
N ILE A 232 5.47 4.93 -13.92
CA ILE A 232 5.95 3.73 -14.59
C ILE A 232 4.76 3.11 -15.32
N GLY A 233 4.11 2.06 -14.80
CA GLY A 233 2.90 1.46 -15.36
C GLY A 233 1.79 1.38 -14.32
N ASN A 234 0.54 1.12 -14.77
CA ASN A 234 -0.55 0.85 -13.85
C ASN A 234 -0.17 -0.39 -13.03
N GLU A 235 -0.14 -0.24 -11.71
CA GLU A 235 0.17 -1.34 -10.78
C GLU A 235 1.52 -2.03 -11.04
N TYR A 236 2.55 -1.25 -11.42
CA TYR A 236 3.88 -1.79 -11.74
C TYR A 236 4.40 -2.71 -10.61
N SER A 237 4.60 -3.98 -10.92
CA SER A 237 5.19 -4.94 -9.98
C SER A 237 6.67 -5.14 -10.29
N PRO A 238 7.59 -4.91 -9.33
CA PRO A 238 8.99 -5.24 -9.49
C PRO A 238 9.17 -6.72 -9.88
N PRO A 239 10.05 -7.07 -10.83
CA PRO A 239 10.22 -8.45 -11.26
C PRO A 239 10.75 -9.34 -10.13
N ARG A 240 9.86 -10.17 -9.60
CA ARG A 240 10.14 -11.18 -8.58
C ARG A 240 10.69 -12.45 -9.23
N PHE A 241 11.40 -13.28 -8.45
CA PHE A 241 11.94 -14.57 -8.93
C PHE A 241 12.84 -14.40 -10.16
N PHE A 242 13.57 -13.29 -10.23
CA PHE A 242 14.31 -12.88 -11.40
C PHE A 242 15.67 -12.31 -11.01
N LEU A 243 16.73 -12.83 -11.62
CA LEU A 243 18.10 -12.33 -11.52
C LEU A 243 18.48 -11.70 -12.87
N PRO A 244 18.58 -10.37 -12.97
CA PRO A 244 19.04 -9.75 -14.22
C PRO A 244 20.49 -10.16 -14.52
N ALA A 245 20.81 -10.30 -15.80
CA ALA A 245 22.12 -10.75 -16.29
C ALA A 245 22.81 -9.74 -17.22
N ALA A 246 22.15 -8.62 -17.53
CA ALA A 246 22.76 -7.55 -18.30
C ALA A 246 24.01 -6.99 -17.60
N GLU A 247 25.01 -6.59 -18.39
CA GLU A 247 26.30 -6.09 -17.88
C GLU A 247 26.13 -4.88 -16.97
N ALA A 248 25.34 -3.88 -17.40
CA ALA A 248 25.06 -2.69 -16.59
C ALA A 248 24.44 -3.02 -15.21
N TRP A 249 23.60 -4.06 -15.14
CA TRP A 249 23.06 -4.52 -13.86
C TRP A 249 24.14 -5.20 -13.00
N ARG A 250 25.01 -6.02 -13.60
CA ARG A 250 26.10 -6.69 -12.87
C ARG A 250 27.08 -5.69 -12.29
N GLU A 251 27.37 -4.62 -13.01
CA GLU A 251 28.19 -3.52 -12.52
C GLU A 251 27.52 -2.82 -11.33
N GLU A 252 26.24 -2.48 -11.44
CA GLU A 252 25.47 -1.87 -10.34
C GLU A 252 25.38 -2.80 -9.12
N PHE A 253 25.18 -4.10 -9.34
CA PHE A 253 25.12 -5.08 -8.26
C PHE A 253 26.50 -5.30 -7.61
N ALA A 254 27.58 -5.32 -8.39
CA ALA A 254 28.93 -5.37 -7.84
C ALA A 254 29.24 -4.13 -6.98
N GLN A 255 28.79 -2.93 -7.40
CA GLN A 255 28.92 -1.72 -6.59
C GLN A 255 28.11 -1.81 -5.29
N PHE A 256 26.88 -2.32 -5.34
CA PHE A 256 26.07 -2.58 -4.15
C PHE A 256 26.80 -3.52 -3.17
N LEU A 257 27.37 -4.62 -3.69
CA LEU A 257 28.11 -5.59 -2.88
C LEU A 257 29.40 -5.01 -2.32
N GLY A 258 30.13 -4.20 -3.08
CA GLY A 258 31.35 -3.52 -2.60
C GLY A 258 31.07 -2.43 -1.57
N ALA A 259 29.92 -1.75 -1.66
CA ALA A 259 29.48 -0.80 -0.63
C ALA A 259 29.03 -1.50 0.65
N ARG A 260 28.42 -2.68 0.51
CA ARG A 260 27.97 -3.51 1.63
C ARG A 260 29.15 -4.19 2.33
N TYR A 261 29.92 -4.99 1.59
CA TYR A 261 31.01 -5.80 2.13
C TYR A 261 32.35 -5.09 1.92
N ARG A 262 32.95 -4.59 3.00
CA ARG A 262 34.21 -3.84 2.92
C ARG A 262 35.37 -4.70 2.43
N ARG A 263 35.31 -6.01 2.68
CA ARG A 263 36.33 -6.98 2.28
C ARG A 263 35.70 -8.17 1.56
N PRO A 264 36.35 -8.74 0.51
CA PRO A 264 35.81 -9.92 -0.17
C PRO A 264 35.59 -11.15 0.73
N ALA A 265 36.40 -11.29 1.79
CA ALA A 265 36.21 -12.36 2.77
C ALA A 265 34.88 -12.22 3.53
N GLU A 266 34.42 -11.00 3.81
CA GLU A 266 33.12 -10.75 4.47
C GLU A 266 31.96 -11.12 3.54
N LEU A 267 32.10 -10.83 2.24
CA LEU A 267 31.13 -11.26 1.22
C LEU A 267 31.07 -12.78 1.17
N ALA A 268 32.23 -13.45 1.05
CA ALA A 268 32.30 -14.90 0.97
C ALA A 268 31.66 -15.56 2.20
N GLU A 269 31.98 -15.06 3.39
CA GLU A 269 31.40 -15.54 4.65
C GLU A 269 29.88 -15.33 4.70
N ALA A 270 29.40 -14.11 4.39
CA ALA A 270 27.97 -13.79 4.40
C ALA A 270 27.16 -14.54 3.35
N TRP A 271 27.78 -14.92 2.24
CA TRP A 271 27.14 -15.69 1.18
C TRP A 271 27.28 -17.20 1.38
N GLY A 272 28.03 -17.66 2.39
CA GLY A 272 28.27 -19.10 2.61
C GLY A 272 29.16 -19.73 1.53
N LEU A 273 30.05 -18.94 0.92
CA LEU A 273 31.01 -19.37 -0.09
C LEU A 273 32.34 -19.78 0.57
N ASP A 274 33.15 -20.58 -0.14
CA ASP A 274 34.49 -20.94 0.33
C ASP A 274 35.40 -19.70 0.43
N PRO A 275 35.84 -19.28 1.63
CA PRO A 275 36.66 -18.09 1.80
C PRO A 275 38.09 -18.26 1.27
N ALA A 276 38.53 -19.49 0.94
CA ALA A 276 39.84 -19.73 0.34
C ALA A 276 39.91 -19.33 -1.15
N LEU A 277 38.76 -19.18 -1.81
CA LEU A 277 38.70 -18.76 -3.20
C LEU A 277 38.83 -17.24 -3.34
N PRO A 278 39.42 -16.74 -4.45
CA PRO A 278 39.59 -15.31 -4.68
C PRO A 278 38.26 -14.70 -5.12
N TRP A 279 37.44 -14.30 -4.14
CA TRP A 279 36.19 -13.60 -4.38
C TRP A 279 36.42 -12.10 -4.63
N SER A 280 35.54 -11.53 -5.43
CA SER A 280 35.39 -10.08 -5.59
C SER A 280 33.90 -9.77 -5.82
N PRO A 281 33.46 -8.52 -5.58
CA PRO A 281 32.09 -8.12 -5.89
C PRO A 281 31.68 -8.40 -7.34
N GLU A 282 32.60 -8.22 -8.29
CA GLU A 282 32.37 -8.44 -9.72
C GLU A 282 32.20 -9.93 -10.04
N ARG A 283 32.94 -10.82 -9.38
CA ARG A 283 32.76 -12.27 -9.51
C ARG A 283 31.44 -12.71 -8.89
N ALA A 284 31.12 -12.21 -7.69
CA ALA A 284 29.89 -12.52 -6.98
C ALA A 284 28.64 -12.08 -7.78
N ALA A 285 28.69 -10.90 -8.42
CA ALA A 285 27.58 -10.38 -9.22
C ALA A 285 27.24 -11.21 -10.48
N ARG A 286 28.12 -12.14 -10.89
CA ARG A 286 27.86 -13.08 -11.99
C ARG A 286 27.28 -14.42 -11.54
N LEU A 287 27.25 -14.69 -10.24
CA LEU A 287 26.78 -15.96 -9.72
C LEU A 287 25.27 -16.11 -9.93
N VAL A 288 24.87 -17.22 -10.53
CA VAL A 288 23.48 -17.60 -10.76
C VAL A 288 23.11 -18.74 -9.81
N PRO A 289 22.09 -18.57 -8.95
CA PRO A 289 21.58 -19.65 -8.13
C PRO A 289 21.00 -20.78 -8.97
N LEU A 290 21.45 -22.01 -8.70
CA LEU A 290 21.00 -23.21 -9.44
C LEU A 290 19.98 -24.01 -8.63
N ILE A 291 20.36 -24.52 -7.46
CA ILE A 291 19.48 -25.35 -6.62
C ILE A 291 19.88 -25.27 -5.16
N GLY A 292 18.88 -25.23 -4.27
CA GLY A 292 19.07 -25.37 -2.83
C GLY A 292 18.46 -26.67 -2.31
N GLY A 293 18.98 -27.16 -1.19
CA GLY A 293 18.49 -28.37 -0.53
C GLY A 293 17.02 -28.26 -0.12
N PRO A 294 16.17 -29.22 -0.52
CA PRO A 294 14.78 -29.25 -0.09
C PRO A 294 14.67 -29.35 1.44
N ALA A 295 13.62 -28.76 2.01
CA ALA A 295 13.32 -28.84 3.44
C ALA A 295 13.26 -30.30 3.91
N GLY A 296 13.87 -30.59 5.06
CA GLY A 296 13.93 -31.95 5.63
C GLY A 296 14.84 -32.95 4.89
N SER A 297 15.56 -32.53 3.84
CA SER A 297 16.60 -33.37 3.21
C SER A 297 17.90 -33.36 4.01
N GLY A 298 18.77 -34.37 3.82
CA GLY A 298 20.08 -34.45 4.48
C GLY A 298 21.10 -33.38 4.05
N TRP A 299 20.71 -32.48 3.14
CA TRP A 299 21.53 -31.38 2.61
C TRP A 299 20.71 -30.09 2.48
N ALA A 300 19.67 -29.90 3.31
CA ALA A 300 18.80 -28.71 3.32
C ALA A 300 19.54 -27.37 3.57
N ASP A 301 20.77 -27.45 4.07
CA ASP A 301 21.69 -26.35 4.32
C ASP A 301 22.71 -26.13 3.18
N ARG A 302 22.62 -26.89 2.08
CA ARG A 302 23.55 -26.80 0.95
C ARG A 302 22.85 -26.35 -0.32
N GLY A 303 23.52 -25.49 -1.09
CA GLY A 303 23.09 -25.06 -2.42
C GLY A 303 24.23 -25.05 -3.42
N HIS A 304 23.88 -24.84 -4.68
CA HIS A 304 24.82 -24.71 -5.80
C HIS A 304 24.54 -23.44 -6.58
N VAL A 305 25.61 -22.74 -6.98
CA VAL A 305 25.60 -21.55 -7.83
C VAL A 305 26.59 -21.74 -8.97
N VAL A 306 26.41 -21.04 -10.09
CA VAL A 306 27.37 -21.05 -11.21
C VAL A 306 27.83 -19.63 -11.54
N ASP A 307 29.11 -19.43 -11.82
CA ASP A 307 29.60 -18.19 -12.44
C ASP A 307 29.24 -18.20 -13.93
N ASP A 308 28.32 -17.33 -14.35
CA ASP A 308 27.86 -17.28 -15.73
C ASP A 308 28.96 -16.93 -16.74
N GLY A 309 30.11 -16.41 -16.29
CA GLY A 309 31.26 -16.11 -17.15
C GLY A 309 32.25 -17.27 -17.32
N THR A 310 32.44 -18.11 -16.30
CA THR A 310 33.44 -19.20 -16.32
C THR A 310 32.83 -20.60 -16.36
N GLU A 311 31.53 -20.71 -16.13
CA GLU A 311 30.78 -21.97 -15.97
C GLU A 311 31.19 -22.82 -14.77
N GLU A 312 32.03 -22.26 -13.89
CA GLU A 312 32.44 -22.93 -12.65
C GLU A 312 31.28 -22.97 -11.65
N VAL A 313 31.05 -24.14 -11.05
CA VAL A 313 29.99 -24.36 -10.06
C VAL A 313 30.59 -24.37 -8.66
N PHE A 314 29.95 -23.63 -7.75
CA PHE A 314 30.35 -23.55 -6.35
C PHE A 314 29.25 -24.05 -5.43
N THR A 315 29.67 -24.66 -4.33
CA THR A 315 28.79 -24.99 -3.23
C THR A 315 28.59 -23.78 -2.31
N VAL A 316 27.38 -23.66 -1.78
CA VAL A 316 26.95 -22.58 -0.89
C VAL A 316 26.37 -23.18 0.39
N ASP A 317 26.77 -22.68 1.56
CA ASP A 317 26.07 -22.91 2.84
C ASP A 317 24.83 -22.00 2.92
N LEU A 318 23.66 -22.58 2.70
CA LEU A 318 22.37 -21.90 2.68
C LEU A 318 21.85 -21.51 4.07
N ARG A 319 22.37 -22.09 5.16
CA ARG A 319 22.02 -21.67 6.51
C ARG A 319 22.59 -20.29 6.82
N ARG A 320 23.73 -19.96 6.19
CA ARG A 320 24.41 -18.66 6.23
C ARG A 320 24.05 -17.74 5.09
N SER A 321 23.77 -18.29 3.91
CA SER A 321 23.75 -17.49 2.69
C SER A 321 22.71 -16.39 2.70
N ARG A 322 23.20 -15.16 2.55
CA ARG A 322 22.39 -13.96 2.26
C ARG A 322 22.28 -13.67 0.76
N MET A 323 22.92 -14.47 -0.10
CA MET A 323 23.10 -14.16 -1.53
C MET A 323 21.82 -13.67 -2.21
N TRP A 324 20.74 -14.44 -2.07
CA TRP A 324 19.48 -14.10 -2.74
C TRP A 324 18.80 -12.87 -2.15
N TRP A 325 18.92 -12.68 -0.84
CA TRP A 325 18.38 -11.50 -0.18
C TRP A 325 19.11 -10.23 -0.63
N ASP A 326 20.44 -10.28 -0.78
CA ASP A 326 21.20 -9.17 -1.34
C ASP A 326 20.80 -8.87 -2.80
N VAL A 327 20.49 -9.90 -3.60
CA VAL A 327 19.91 -9.71 -4.96
C VAL A 327 18.57 -8.97 -4.87
N CYS A 328 17.67 -9.38 -3.98
CA CYS A 328 16.38 -8.71 -3.77
C CYS A 328 16.57 -7.24 -3.36
N GLU A 329 17.41 -6.96 -2.37
CA GLU A 329 17.69 -5.60 -1.88
C GLU A 329 18.32 -4.72 -2.97
N ALA A 330 19.31 -5.25 -3.70
CA ALA A 330 19.95 -4.53 -4.80
C ALA A 330 18.94 -4.22 -5.92
N ARG A 331 18.05 -5.16 -6.24
CA ARG A 331 17.04 -4.99 -7.29
C ARG A 331 16.08 -3.89 -6.93
N GLU A 332 15.57 -3.91 -5.71
CA GLU A 332 14.66 -2.88 -5.25
C GLU A 332 15.36 -1.51 -5.13
N ALA A 333 16.62 -1.45 -4.70
CA ALA A 333 17.40 -0.21 -4.66
C ALA A 333 17.64 0.39 -6.06
N SER A 334 17.94 -0.46 -7.04
CA SER A 334 18.14 -0.10 -8.44
C SER A 334 16.85 0.44 -9.09
N LEU A 335 15.73 -0.25 -8.89
CA LEU A 335 14.42 0.16 -9.39
C LEU A 335 13.92 1.43 -8.70
N ARG A 336 14.10 1.55 -7.38
CA ARG A 336 13.79 2.77 -6.62
C ARG A 336 14.55 3.98 -7.15
N THR A 337 15.84 3.82 -7.44
CA THR A 337 16.67 4.91 -7.98
C THR A 337 16.13 5.38 -9.32
N ARG A 338 15.84 4.43 -10.23
CA ARG A 338 15.29 4.72 -11.55
C ARG A 338 13.88 5.33 -11.50
N LEU A 339 13.01 4.84 -10.61
CA LEU A 339 11.70 5.45 -10.36
C LEU A 339 11.85 6.91 -9.93
N ASN A 340 12.76 7.20 -8.98
CA ASN A 340 12.99 8.57 -8.53
C ASN A 340 13.53 9.46 -9.65
N ASP A 341 14.49 8.98 -10.44
CA ASP A 341 15.05 9.73 -11.58
C ASP A 341 14.00 9.99 -12.67
N LEU A 342 13.10 9.02 -12.89
CA LEU A 342 11.95 9.19 -13.78
C LEU A 342 11.02 10.28 -13.24
N CYS A 343 10.63 10.25 -11.96
CA CYS A 343 9.82 11.30 -11.34
C CYS A 343 10.46 12.69 -11.48
N ASP A 344 11.78 12.80 -11.27
CA ASP A 344 12.52 14.05 -11.44
C ASP A 344 12.50 14.54 -12.90
N THR A 345 12.62 13.62 -13.85
CA THR A 345 12.50 13.91 -15.29
C THR A 345 11.12 14.47 -15.66
N LEU A 346 10.05 13.91 -15.08
CA LEU A 346 8.69 14.39 -15.31
C LEU A 346 8.47 15.79 -14.70
N LYS A 347 8.95 16.01 -13.47
CA LYS A 347 8.84 17.30 -12.79
C LYS A 347 9.62 18.41 -13.47
N ALA A 348 10.70 18.08 -14.19
CA ALA A 348 11.40 19.04 -15.04
C ALA A 348 10.56 19.58 -16.20
N VAL A 349 9.50 18.88 -16.61
CA VAL A 349 8.52 19.34 -17.61
C VAL A 349 7.35 20.04 -16.96
N CYS A 350 6.80 19.44 -15.91
CA CYS A 350 5.66 19.96 -15.19
C CYS A 350 5.82 19.65 -13.71
N ASP A 351 6.21 20.65 -12.92
CA ASP A 351 6.55 20.49 -11.50
C ASP A 351 5.28 20.37 -10.63
N VAL A 352 4.64 19.20 -10.70
CA VAL A 352 3.53 18.77 -9.87
C VAL A 352 3.91 17.52 -9.08
N PRO A 353 3.20 17.19 -7.98
CA PRO A 353 3.36 15.92 -7.29
C PRO A 353 3.24 14.72 -8.23
N VAL A 354 4.19 13.79 -8.14
CA VAL A 354 4.11 12.48 -8.80
C VAL A 354 3.73 11.41 -7.79
N VAL A 355 2.63 10.71 -8.07
CA VAL A 355 2.04 9.67 -7.21
C VAL A 355 2.14 8.32 -7.91
N ALA A 356 2.62 7.30 -7.21
CA ALA A 356 2.59 5.91 -7.68
C ALA A 356 1.47 5.16 -6.96
N LYS A 357 0.85 4.17 -7.61
CA LYS A 357 -0.07 3.25 -6.95
C LYS A 357 0.70 2.09 -6.36
N ARG A 358 0.46 1.84 -5.07
CA ARG A 358 0.99 0.68 -4.37
C ARG A 358 0.11 -0.52 -4.68
N HIS A 359 0.69 -1.53 -5.33
CA HIS A 359 -0.01 -2.79 -5.63
C HIS A 359 0.81 -4.03 -5.22
N HIS A 360 0.10 -5.14 -4.96
CA HIS A 360 0.64 -6.44 -4.54
C HIS A 360 1.41 -6.45 -3.21
N GLU A 361 2.70 -6.79 -3.24
CA GLU A 361 3.52 -7.09 -2.07
C GLU A 361 4.33 -5.87 -1.64
N SER A 362 4.70 -5.81 -0.37
CA SER A 362 5.54 -4.74 0.12
C SER A 362 6.93 -4.79 -0.47
N THR A 363 7.41 -3.61 -0.83
CA THR A 363 8.70 -3.42 -1.50
C THR A 363 9.28 -2.07 -1.14
N SER A 364 10.60 -2.00 -1.07
CA SER A 364 11.28 -0.73 -0.86
C SER A 364 11.27 0.17 -2.10
N VAL A 365 10.84 -0.33 -3.27
CA VAL A 365 10.72 0.46 -4.51
C VAL A 365 9.86 1.72 -4.31
N TRP A 366 8.79 1.62 -3.51
CA TRP A 366 7.84 2.71 -3.25
C TRP A 366 8.27 3.68 -2.14
N THR A 367 9.38 3.40 -1.47
CA THR A 367 9.94 4.28 -0.44
C THR A 367 10.97 5.21 -1.06
N SER A 368 11.22 6.39 -0.47
CA SER A 368 12.35 7.22 -0.87
C SER A 368 13.41 7.27 0.24
N GLY A 369 14.65 6.92 -0.13
CA GLY A 369 15.83 7.14 0.69
C GLY A 369 16.47 8.53 0.47
N ARG A 370 15.92 9.33 -0.46
CA ARG A 370 16.41 10.67 -0.79
C ARG A 370 15.73 11.74 0.08
N GLU A 371 16.47 12.79 0.43
CA GLU A 371 15.92 13.96 1.13
C GLU A 371 15.21 14.94 0.17
N ALA A 372 15.48 14.85 -1.13
CA ALA A 372 14.89 15.68 -2.17
C ALA A 372 14.72 14.90 -3.49
N GLY A 373 13.79 15.36 -4.33
CA GLY A 373 13.44 14.71 -5.59
C GLY A 373 12.67 13.40 -5.43
N GLY A 374 12.42 12.73 -6.54
CA GLY A 374 11.76 11.44 -6.60
C GLY A 374 10.24 11.48 -6.43
N LEU A 375 9.68 10.36 -5.99
CA LEU A 375 8.24 10.19 -5.75
C LEU A 375 7.74 11.14 -4.65
N ASP A 376 6.56 11.75 -4.83
CA ASP A 376 5.97 12.72 -3.89
C ASP A 376 4.72 12.20 -3.18
N GLY A 377 4.10 11.12 -3.68
CA GLY A 377 2.97 10.46 -3.04
C GLY A 377 2.86 8.98 -3.35
N LEU A 378 2.16 8.26 -2.48
CA LEU A 378 1.86 6.84 -2.66
C LEU A 378 0.36 6.62 -2.47
N GLY A 379 -0.23 6.01 -3.50
CA GLY A 379 -1.64 5.72 -3.64
C GLY A 379 -2.02 4.37 -3.05
N MET A 380 -3.07 4.35 -2.22
CA MET A 380 -3.76 3.12 -1.82
C MET A 380 -4.68 2.69 -2.96
N GLU A 381 -4.59 1.42 -3.31
CA GLU A 381 -5.55 0.74 -4.17
C GLU A 381 -6.30 -0.28 -3.33
N SER A 382 -7.45 0.11 -2.77
CA SER A 382 -8.14 -0.71 -1.76
C SER A 382 -9.55 -1.05 -2.21
N TYR A 383 -9.80 -2.33 -2.44
CA TYR A 383 -11.11 -2.83 -2.79
C TYR A 383 -11.72 -3.59 -1.62
N VAL A 384 -13.04 -3.80 -1.72
CA VAL A 384 -13.87 -4.47 -0.71
C VAL A 384 -14.10 -3.59 0.52
N GLY A 385 -15.36 -3.36 0.89
CA GLY A 385 -15.69 -2.53 2.05
C GLY A 385 -15.28 -3.09 3.43
N GLY A 386 -15.36 -2.24 4.44
CA GLY A 386 -15.07 -2.54 5.85
C GLY A 386 -13.58 -2.74 6.13
N ASP A 387 -13.26 -3.66 7.05
CA ASP A 387 -11.88 -3.93 7.48
C ASP A 387 -11.00 -4.50 6.36
N ARG A 388 -11.61 -5.03 5.30
CA ARG A 388 -10.87 -5.56 4.15
C ARG A 388 -10.14 -4.46 3.38
N LEU A 389 -10.55 -3.20 3.45
CA LEU A 389 -9.83 -2.07 2.86
C LEU A 389 -8.39 -1.99 3.38
N ALA A 390 -8.18 -2.27 4.67
CA ALA A 390 -6.86 -2.25 5.26
C ALA A 390 -5.99 -3.40 4.75
N THR A 391 -6.55 -4.61 4.70
CA THR A 391 -5.85 -5.81 4.24
C THR A 391 -5.67 -5.85 2.72
N PHE A 392 -6.51 -5.14 1.95
CA PHE A 392 -6.45 -5.14 0.49
C PHE A 392 -5.30 -4.30 -0.04
N ASN A 393 -4.82 -3.29 0.68
CA ASN A 393 -3.53 -2.60 0.45
C ASN A 393 -3.34 -1.46 1.47
N GLY A 394 -4.43 -0.90 2.03
CA GLY A 394 -4.39 0.35 2.79
C GLY A 394 -3.36 0.41 3.93
N ALA A 395 -3.28 -0.62 4.77
CA ALA A 395 -2.34 -0.61 5.89
C ALA A 395 -0.88 -0.77 5.44
N ALA A 396 -0.62 -1.57 4.39
CA ALA A 396 0.73 -1.72 3.85
C ALA A 396 1.18 -0.46 3.08
N THR A 397 0.29 0.19 2.33
CA THR A 397 0.57 1.49 1.72
C THR A 397 0.97 2.52 2.78
N TYR A 398 0.21 2.61 3.88
CA TYR A 398 0.57 3.52 4.97
C TYR A 398 1.93 3.18 5.58
N ALA A 399 2.23 1.89 5.77
CA ALA A 399 3.52 1.45 6.30
C ALA A 399 4.71 1.85 5.41
N GLU A 400 4.55 1.80 4.09
CA GLU A 400 5.55 2.26 3.13
C GLU A 400 5.67 3.80 3.14
N VAL A 401 4.56 4.52 3.28
CA VAL A 401 4.53 5.99 3.41
C VAL A 401 5.22 6.49 4.68
N VAL A 402 5.13 5.77 5.80
CA VAL A 402 5.87 6.17 7.01
C VAL A 402 7.30 5.63 7.05
N GLY A 403 7.63 4.67 6.19
CA GLY A 403 8.96 4.08 6.05
C GLY A 403 9.93 4.88 5.17
N THR A 404 9.48 6.00 4.60
CA THR A 404 10.31 6.91 3.78
C THR A 404 10.97 8.01 4.61
N LYS A 405 12.15 8.49 4.19
CA LYS A 405 12.87 9.56 4.89
C LYS A 405 12.24 10.94 4.77
N ARG A 406 11.49 11.15 3.68
CA ARG A 406 10.79 12.40 3.37
C ARG A 406 9.28 12.12 3.33
N PRO A 407 8.42 12.90 4.01
CA PRO A 407 6.98 12.69 3.98
C PRO A 407 6.41 12.62 2.56
N LEU A 408 5.78 11.50 2.22
CA LEU A 408 4.99 11.34 1.00
C LEU A 408 3.53 11.72 1.26
N TRP A 409 2.83 12.22 0.24
CA TRP A 409 1.38 12.34 0.25
C TRP A 409 0.75 10.94 0.28
N CYS A 410 -0.06 10.67 1.30
CA CYS A 410 -0.82 9.43 1.40
C CYS A 410 -2.24 9.67 0.89
N LEU A 411 -2.65 9.03 -0.20
CA LEU A 411 -4.00 9.17 -0.75
C LEU A 411 -4.53 7.82 -1.21
N VAL A 412 -5.83 7.73 -1.40
CA VAL A 412 -6.43 6.61 -2.13
C VAL A 412 -6.51 7.01 -3.59
N THR A 413 -5.78 6.29 -4.44
CA THR A 413 -5.83 6.46 -5.90
C THR A 413 -6.95 5.63 -6.52
N GLU A 414 -7.33 4.54 -5.87
CA GLU A 414 -8.43 3.68 -6.29
C GLU A 414 -9.09 3.03 -5.07
N TYR A 415 -10.41 3.14 -4.98
CA TYR A 415 -11.20 2.26 -4.12
C TYR A 415 -12.59 2.04 -4.67
N ASN A 416 -13.17 0.90 -4.32
CA ASN A 416 -14.60 0.69 -4.45
C ASN A 416 -15.09 -0.33 -3.41
N GLY A 417 -16.35 -0.21 -2.99
CA GLY A 417 -16.96 -1.09 -2.00
C GLY A 417 -17.25 -2.51 -2.54
N VAL A 418 -17.11 -2.70 -3.86
CA VAL A 418 -17.31 -3.98 -4.55
C VAL A 418 -16.00 -4.51 -5.15
N THR A 419 -16.04 -5.72 -5.70
CA THR A 419 -14.96 -6.33 -6.48
C THR A 419 -15.48 -6.70 -7.86
N TRP A 420 -14.59 -7.02 -8.81
CA TRP A 420 -14.93 -7.40 -10.19
C TRP A 420 -15.84 -8.64 -10.29
N THR A 421 -16.05 -9.37 -9.19
CA THR A 421 -16.95 -10.53 -9.11
C THR A 421 -18.34 -10.20 -8.57
N ASP A 422 -18.58 -8.98 -8.09
CA ASP A 422 -19.89 -8.57 -7.62
C ASP A 422 -20.87 -8.36 -8.79
N ARG A 423 -22.16 -8.44 -8.49
CA ARG A 423 -23.24 -8.20 -9.46
C ARG A 423 -23.95 -6.87 -9.24
N ARG A 424 -23.41 -6.01 -8.37
CA ARG A 424 -24.01 -4.77 -7.92
C ARG A 424 -23.14 -3.58 -8.28
N ILE A 425 -23.80 -2.47 -8.55
CA ILE A 425 -23.16 -1.19 -8.86
C ILE A 425 -22.71 -0.54 -7.55
N ALA A 426 -21.40 -0.52 -7.31
CA ALA A 426 -20.70 0.15 -6.23
C ALA A 426 -21.43 0.04 -4.87
N TYR A 427 -22.06 1.09 -4.37
CA TYR A 427 -22.64 1.10 -3.03
C TYR A 427 -24.15 0.87 -2.99
N ARG A 428 -24.60 0.02 -2.04
CA ARG A 428 -26.05 -0.18 -1.74
C ARG A 428 -26.69 0.98 -0.98
N SER A 429 -25.87 1.77 -0.26
CA SER A 429 -26.35 2.71 0.74
C SER A 429 -25.29 3.78 1.02
N ARG A 430 -25.74 5.00 1.33
CA ARG A 430 -24.90 6.11 1.77
C ARG A 430 -24.06 5.73 2.99
N GLU A 431 -24.65 4.99 3.91
CA GLU A 431 -24.02 4.52 5.15
C GLU A 431 -22.78 3.68 4.89
N GLY A 432 -22.87 2.74 3.95
CA GLY A 432 -21.75 1.90 3.53
C GLY A 432 -20.61 2.71 2.93
N MET A 433 -20.92 3.63 2.00
CA MET A 433 -19.91 4.50 1.38
C MET A 433 -19.18 5.35 2.42
N TYR A 434 -19.91 5.93 3.38
CA TYR A 434 -19.32 6.81 4.40
C TYR A 434 -18.49 6.01 5.40
N ALA A 435 -18.91 4.80 5.75
CA ALA A 435 -18.12 3.91 6.60
C ALA A 435 -16.77 3.56 5.94
N ASP A 436 -16.79 3.23 4.65
CA ASP A 436 -15.58 2.88 3.89
C ASP A 436 -14.65 4.09 3.69
N LEU A 437 -15.21 5.25 3.35
CA LEU A 437 -14.46 6.50 3.27
C LEU A 437 -13.79 6.86 4.60
N ASN A 438 -14.54 6.83 5.71
CA ASN A 438 -13.99 7.07 7.04
C ASN A 438 -12.91 6.04 7.40
N ARG A 439 -13.05 4.79 6.96
CA ARG A 439 -12.05 3.75 7.18
C ARG A 439 -10.75 4.06 6.44
N LEU A 440 -10.82 4.52 5.19
CA LEU A 440 -9.64 4.92 4.42
C LEU A 440 -8.93 6.13 5.05
N LEU A 441 -9.67 7.12 5.53
CA LEU A 441 -9.08 8.24 6.28
C LEU A 441 -8.43 7.77 7.59
N ALA A 442 -9.07 6.83 8.31
CA ALA A 442 -8.50 6.19 9.51
C ALA A 442 -7.25 5.34 9.22
N LEU A 443 -7.09 4.87 7.98
CA LEU A 443 -5.90 4.18 7.47
C LEU A 443 -4.81 5.15 6.97
N GLY A 444 -5.02 6.46 7.11
CA GLY A 444 -3.99 7.48 6.87
C GLY A 444 -4.16 8.23 5.56
N ALA A 445 -5.16 7.91 4.75
CA ALA A 445 -5.41 8.62 3.50
C ALA A 445 -5.76 10.10 3.73
N ARG A 446 -5.28 10.98 2.86
CA ARG A 446 -5.49 12.43 2.81
C ARG A 446 -6.19 12.83 1.52
N GLY A 447 -7.30 12.17 1.25
CA GLY A 447 -8.07 12.28 0.02
C GLY A 447 -8.28 10.93 -0.64
N VAL A 448 -9.32 10.86 -1.46
CA VAL A 448 -9.84 9.63 -2.02
C VAL A 448 -10.32 9.82 -3.45
N PHE A 449 -9.83 8.95 -4.35
CA PHE A 449 -10.38 8.74 -5.68
C PHE A 449 -11.02 7.35 -5.78
N THR A 450 -12.32 7.30 -6.10
CA THR A 450 -13.02 6.06 -6.41
C THR A 450 -12.45 5.44 -7.68
N PHE A 451 -12.40 4.12 -7.74
CA PHE A 451 -12.24 3.42 -9.00
C PHE A 451 -13.59 3.51 -9.74
N GLY A 452 -13.63 4.37 -10.76
CA GLY A 452 -14.80 4.60 -11.62
C GLY A 452 -15.78 5.65 -11.12
N LEU A 453 -15.56 6.92 -11.49
CA LEU A 453 -16.69 7.82 -11.74
C LEU A 453 -17.40 7.37 -13.01
N SER A 454 -16.62 7.14 -14.07
CA SER A 454 -17.02 6.55 -15.34
C SER A 454 -15.84 5.77 -15.91
N LEU A 455 -16.06 4.53 -16.34
CA LEU A 455 -15.09 3.67 -17.01
C LEU A 455 -15.50 3.40 -18.47
N ALA A 456 -16.51 4.13 -18.96
CA ALA A 456 -17.24 3.86 -20.19
C ALA A 456 -16.43 4.01 -21.49
N GLY A 457 -15.15 4.39 -21.40
CA GLY A 457 -14.18 4.38 -22.49
C GLY A 457 -13.48 3.03 -22.71
N SER A 458 -13.44 2.10 -21.75
CA SER A 458 -12.74 0.82 -21.95
C SER A 458 -13.59 -0.12 -22.84
N ASP A 459 -13.18 -0.32 -24.09
CA ASP A 459 -13.85 -1.24 -25.00
C ASP A 459 -13.91 -2.68 -24.43
N GLY A 460 -15.12 -3.23 -24.33
CA GLY A 460 -15.32 -4.68 -24.51
C GLY A 460 -15.59 -5.56 -23.27
N ASP A 461 -15.21 -5.21 -22.05
CA ASP A 461 -15.32 -6.16 -20.91
C ASP A 461 -16.41 -5.82 -19.87
N LYS A 462 -17.43 -6.68 -19.85
CA LYS A 462 -18.75 -6.55 -19.19
C LYS A 462 -18.76 -6.60 -17.65
N ASN A 463 -17.64 -6.36 -16.98
CA ASN A 463 -17.57 -6.41 -15.51
C ASN A 463 -17.11 -5.11 -14.83
N TRP A 464 -16.56 -4.14 -15.56
CA TRP A 464 -16.03 -2.92 -14.93
C TRP A 464 -17.09 -1.85 -14.65
N THR A 465 -18.22 -1.88 -15.36
CA THR A 465 -19.33 -0.93 -15.12
C THR A 465 -19.95 -1.05 -13.73
N ILE A 466 -19.76 -2.18 -13.04
CA ILE A 466 -20.21 -2.34 -11.65
C ILE A 466 -19.52 -1.36 -10.70
N PHE A 467 -18.41 -0.74 -11.10
CA PHE A 467 -17.71 0.25 -10.29
C PHE A 467 -18.19 1.69 -10.51
N GLU A 468 -18.87 1.95 -11.64
CA GLU A 468 -19.23 3.30 -12.08
C GLU A 468 -20.29 3.95 -11.19
N LEU A 469 -19.91 5.03 -10.52
CA LEU A 469 -20.87 5.79 -9.70
C LEU A 469 -21.94 6.49 -10.54
N VAL A 470 -21.66 6.84 -11.81
CA VAL A 470 -22.62 7.54 -12.68
C VAL A 470 -23.88 6.72 -13.02
N HIS A 471 -23.83 5.40 -12.85
CA HIS A 471 -25.02 4.56 -13.04
C HIS A 471 -26.08 4.76 -11.94
N ASP A 472 -25.71 5.30 -10.78
CA ASP A 472 -26.64 5.71 -9.74
C ASP A 472 -26.28 7.12 -9.24
N PRO A 473 -26.91 8.18 -9.78
CA PRO A 473 -26.56 9.58 -9.45
C PRO A 473 -26.59 9.92 -7.96
N ARG A 474 -27.33 9.13 -7.14
CA ARG A 474 -27.32 9.30 -5.69
C ARG A 474 -25.93 9.08 -5.11
N GLN A 475 -25.16 8.15 -5.67
CA GLN A 475 -23.80 7.84 -5.20
C GLN A 475 -22.82 9.01 -5.44
N LEU A 476 -23.01 9.78 -6.52
CA LEU A 476 -22.25 11.01 -6.77
C LEU A 476 -22.58 12.07 -5.70
N GLU A 477 -23.87 12.26 -5.40
CA GLU A 477 -24.30 13.17 -4.32
C GLU A 477 -23.76 12.72 -2.95
N TRP A 478 -23.76 11.41 -2.66
CA TRP A 478 -23.21 10.87 -1.42
C TRP A 478 -21.73 11.25 -1.27
N LEU A 479 -20.93 10.99 -2.30
CA LEU A 479 -19.51 11.32 -2.32
C LEU A 479 -19.27 12.83 -2.17
N ALA A 480 -20.03 13.66 -2.89
CA ALA A 480 -19.92 15.12 -2.79
C ALA A 480 -20.29 15.65 -1.40
N THR A 481 -21.34 15.08 -0.78
CA THR A 481 -21.76 15.44 0.58
C THR A 481 -20.69 15.04 1.60
N PHE A 482 -20.08 13.87 1.46
CA PHE A 482 -18.94 13.47 2.30
C PHE A 482 -17.76 14.43 2.11
N ALA A 483 -17.41 14.75 0.87
CA ALA A 483 -16.31 15.63 0.51
C ALA A 483 -16.42 17.00 1.19
N ARG A 484 -17.61 17.62 1.13
CA ARG A 484 -17.86 18.93 1.77
C ARG A 484 -17.66 18.86 3.28
N ALA A 485 -18.19 17.83 3.93
CA ALA A 485 -18.06 17.66 5.37
C ALA A 485 -16.61 17.39 5.79
N ALA A 486 -15.89 16.50 5.09
CA ALA A 486 -14.49 16.19 5.36
C ALA A 486 -13.54 17.38 5.12
N ARG A 487 -13.90 18.32 4.25
CA ARG A 487 -13.14 19.57 4.04
C ARG A 487 -13.45 20.64 5.09
N ALA A 488 -14.68 20.64 5.62
CA ALA A 488 -15.12 21.59 6.64
C ALA A 488 -14.50 21.30 8.02
N ASP A 489 -14.37 20.03 8.38
CA ASP A 489 -13.64 19.60 9.57
C ASP A 489 -12.21 19.18 9.19
N ARG A 490 -11.21 19.94 9.63
CA ARG A 490 -9.79 19.65 9.38
C ARG A 490 -9.11 18.93 10.55
N ALA A 491 -9.81 18.65 11.66
CA ALA A 491 -9.21 18.05 12.85
C ALA A 491 -8.65 16.64 12.58
N TRP A 492 -9.23 15.93 11.62
CA TRP A 492 -8.79 14.59 11.26
C TRP A 492 -7.45 14.53 10.53
N LEU A 493 -6.94 15.64 9.98
CA LEU A 493 -5.67 15.64 9.22
C LEU A 493 -4.47 15.25 10.08
N ALA A 494 -4.52 15.51 11.38
CA ALA A 494 -3.48 15.10 12.34
C ALA A 494 -3.62 13.63 12.79
N ARG A 495 -4.72 12.95 12.44
CA ARG A 495 -4.96 11.57 12.88
C ARG A 495 -4.06 10.60 12.11
N GLN A 496 -3.26 9.85 12.85
CA GLN A 496 -2.41 8.79 12.31
C GLN A 496 -3.01 7.41 12.64
N PRO A 497 -2.96 6.44 11.70
CA PRO A 497 -3.27 5.04 11.95
C PRO A 497 -2.48 4.47 13.14
N ARG A 498 -3.12 3.57 13.90
CA ARG A 498 -2.41 2.81 14.93
C ARG A 498 -1.74 1.61 14.28
N THR A 499 -0.50 1.79 13.85
CA THR A 499 0.23 0.73 13.14
C THR A 499 1.47 0.31 13.92
N ALA A 500 1.61 -0.98 14.15
CA ALA A 500 2.87 -1.63 14.46
C ALA A 500 3.49 -2.16 13.16
N PHE A 501 4.80 -2.30 13.13
CA PHE A 501 5.51 -2.57 11.89
C PHE A 501 6.32 -3.87 11.96
N ALA A 502 6.05 -4.82 11.08
CA ALA A 502 6.85 -6.05 10.98
C ALA A 502 8.12 -5.79 10.16
N TYR A 503 9.29 -5.98 10.76
CA TYR A 503 10.58 -5.81 10.11
C TYR A 503 11.44 -7.10 10.17
N PRO A 504 12.15 -7.46 9.09
CA PRO A 504 11.98 -6.94 7.73
C PRO A 504 10.72 -7.53 7.04
N PRO A 505 10.28 -6.98 5.89
CA PRO A 505 9.24 -7.59 5.07
C PRO A 505 9.71 -8.95 4.55
N GLN A 506 8.81 -9.88 4.23
CA GLN A 506 9.15 -11.14 3.57
C GLN A 506 8.42 -11.22 2.23
N PRO A 507 8.96 -10.61 1.14
CA PRO A 507 8.35 -10.75 -0.18
C PRO A 507 8.36 -12.22 -0.61
N SER A 508 7.45 -12.60 -1.51
CA SER A 508 7.26 -13.99 -1.97
C SER A 508 8.54 -14.63 -2.52
N ASP A 509 9.40 -13.83 -3.13
CA ASP A 509 10.64 -14.32 -3.70
C ASP A 509 11.80 -14.37 -2.72
N ALA A 510 11.70 -13.85 -1.50
CA ALA A 510 12.81 -13.83 -0.55
C ALA A 510 13.41 -15.21 -0.22
N LYS A 511 12.62 -16.29 -0.40
CA LYS A 511 13.05 -17.68 -0.17
C LYS A 511 13.46 -18.42 -1.44
N ALA A 512 13.61 -17.74 -2.59
CA ALA A 512 13.88 -18.45 -3.84
C ALA A 512 15.22 -19.20 -3.85
N PHE A 513 16.20 -18.76 -3.05
CA PHE A 513 17.46 -19.46 -2.83
C PHE A 513 18.01 -19.20 -1.42
N VAL A 514 17.45 -19.92 -0.45
CA VAL A 514 17.85 -19.96 0.97
C VAL A 514 17.71 -21.40 1.48
N SER A 515 18.06 -21.67 2.74
CA SER A 515 17.86 -23.00 3.31
C SER A 515 16.37 -23.38 3.31
N GLY A 516 16.06 -24.61 2.88
CA GLY A 516 14.69 -25.11 2.88
C GLY A 516 14.07 -25.18 4.28
N ASP A 517 14.90 -25.27 5.32
CA ASP A 517 14.45 -25.34 6.72
C ASP A 517 14.26 -23.95 7.36
N LEU A 518 14.54 -22.86 6.64
CA LEU A 518 14.39 -21.50 7.16
C LEU A 518 12.91 -21.18 7.43
N PRO A 519 12.50 -20.95 8.70
CA PRO A 519 11.12 -20.59 9.02
C PRO A 519 10.76 -19.23 8.43
N ASP A 520 9.48 -18.87 8.46
CA ASP A 520 9.05 -17.53 8.07
C ASP A 520 9.42 -16.51 9.15
N TRP A 521 9.73 -15.28 8.73
CA TRP A 521 10.21 -14.22 9.61
C TRP A 521 9.43 -12.91 9.49
N GLY A 522 8.64 -12.72 8.43
CA GLY A 522 8.01 -11.45 8.15
C GLY A 522 6.68 -11.55 7.43
N LEU A 523 6.11 -10.38 7.13
CA LEU A 523 4.88 -10.24 6.37
C LEU A 523 5.18 -9.87 4.92
N THR A 524 4.38 -10.39 3.99
CA THR A 524 4.52 -10.08 2.56
C THR A 524 3.92 -8.72 2.21
N GLY A 525 2.93 -8.24 2.98
CA GLY A 525 2.09 -7.11 2.60
C GLY A 525 1.19 -7.38 1.39
N SER A 526 1.09 -8.64 0.94
CA SER A 526 0.32 -9.04 -0.25
C SER A 526 -1.17 -9.20 0.04
N TRP A 527 -2.03 -8.48 -0.64
CA TRP A 527 -3.48 -8.60 -0.42
C TRP A 527 -4.09 -9.95 -0.80
N THR A 528 -3.38 -10.76 -1.59
CA THR A 528 -3.78 -12.13 -1.97
C THR A 528 -3.17 -13.21 -1.07
N GLY A 529 -2.25 -12.86 -0.18
CA GLY A 529 -1.49 -13.80 0.63
C GLY A 529 -2.09 -14.06 2.00
N GLU A 530 -1.96 -15.30 2.49
CA GLU A 530 -2.32 -15.69 3.86
C GLU A 530 -1.49 -14.95 4.93
N ARG A 531 -0.36 -14.32 4.57
CA ARG A 531 0.64 -13.75 5.49
C ARG A 531 1.01 -12.31 5.14
N SER A 532 0.03 -11.41 5.14
CA SER A 532 0.17 -10.08 4.54
C SER A 532 0.11 -8.91 5.51
N ILE A 533 -1.01 -8.75 6.20
CA ILE A 533 -1.33 -7.64 7.11
C ILE A 533 -2.21 -8.24 8.21
N LEU A 534 -1.89 -8.00 9.48
CA LEU A 534 -2.68 -8.53 10.60
C LEU A 534 -3.51 -7.43 11.26
N CYS A 535 -4.78 -7.74 11.53
CA CYS A 535 -5.64 -6.90 12.37
C CYS A 535 -5.32 -7.18 13.85
N LEU A 536 -4.86 -6.17 14.57
CA LEU A 536 -4.57 -6.24 16.01
C LEU A 536 -5.76 -5.75 16.85
N GLY A 537 -6.77 -5.16 16.20
CA GLY A 537 -7.97 -4.62 16.82
C GLY A 537 -8.71 -3.67 15.88
N PRO A 538 -9.82 -3.04 16.33
CA PRO A 538 -10.72 -2.27 15.48
C PRO A 538 -10.07 -1.15 14.64
N GLU A 539 -8.90 -0.65 15.04
CA GLU A 539 -8.13 0.37 14.29
C GLU A 539 -6.62 0.15 14.38
N ALA A 540 -6.20 -1.05 14.78
CA ALA A 540 -4.80 -1.36 15.01
C ALA A 540 -4.31 -2.43 14.03
N TRP A 541 -3.18 -2.19 13.39
CA TRP A 541 -2.66 -3.05 12.31
C TRP A 541 -1.20 -3.41 12.52
N LEU A 542 -0.81 -4.62 12.10
CA LEU A 542 0.57 -4.99 11.86
C LEU A 542 0.80 -5.05 10.36
N ALA A 543 1.69 -4.20 9.86
CA ALA A 543 2.02 -4.11 8.44
C ALA A 543 3.55 -4.20 8.24
N PRO A 544 4.04 -4.75 7.12
CA PRO A 544 5.47 -4.81 6.85
C PRO A 544 6.10 -3.43 6.66
N VAL A 545 7.36 -3.26 7.09
CA VAL A 545 8.16 -2.07 6.83
C VAL A 545 9.60 -2.44 6.51
N SER A 546 10.25 -1.70 5.60
CA SER A 546 11.65 -1.94 5.22
C SER A 546 12.67 -1.17 6.07
N THR A 547 12.24 -0.48 7.13
CA THR A 547 13.13 0.32 7.99
C THR A 547 12.77 0.21 9.47
N LEU A 548 13.78 0.25 10.34
CA LEU A 548 13.63 0.33 11.79
C LEU A 548 13.25 1.73 12.29
N ASP A 549 13.34 2.74 11.42
CA ASP A 549 13.05 4.15 11.76
C ASP A 549 11.56 4.48 11.75
N ALA A 550 10.69 3.50 11.50
CA ALA A 550 9.24 3.68 11.50
C ALA A 550 8.76 4.35 12.80
N PRO A 551 7.72 5.22 12.75
CA PRO A 551 7.31 6.02 13.91
C PRO A 551 6.67 5.20 15.04
N GLY A 552 6.18 3.99 14.75
CA GLY A 552 5.52 3.11 15.72
C GLY A 552 6.43 2.01 16.28
N PRO A 553 5.85 1.06 17.06
CA PRO A 553 6.56 -0.13 17.50
C PRO A 553 6.96 -0.99 16.31
N VAL A 554 8.19 -1.50 16.35
CA VAL A 554 8.68 -2.44 15.35
C VAL A 554 8.68 -3.84 15.94
N VAL A 555 8.03 -4.79 15.27
CA VAL A 555 7.94 -6.19 15.63
C VAL A 555 8.88 -7.00 14.75
N VAL A 556 9.61 -7.92 15.35
CA VAL A 556 10.60 -8.75 14.64
C VAL A 556 10.44 -10.21 15.05
N SER A 557 10.55 -11.10 14.07
CA SER A 557 10.55 -12.55 14.33
C SER A 557 11.83 -12.99 15.04
N PRO A 558 11.74 -13.87 16.07
CA PRO A 558 12.91 -14.50 16.70
C PRO A 558 13.86 -15.18 15.69
N VAL A 559 13.33 -15.64 14.55
CA VAL A 559 14.09 -16.24 13.44
C VAL A 559 15.25 -15.34 13.00
N ILE A 560 15.05 -14.01 13.00
CA ILE A 560 16.06 -13.01 12.63
C ILE A 560 17.27 -13.05 13.59
N ARG A 561 17.08 -13.42 14.86
CA ARG A 561 18.19 -13.57 15.81
C ARG A 561 18.85 -14.93 15.73
N GLU A 562 18.05 -15.98 15.50
CA GLU A 562 18.47 -17.38 15.55
C GLU A 562 19.23 -17.83 14.30
N TRP A 563 18.94 -17.25 13.14
CA TRP A 563 19.52 -17.67 11.86
C TRP A 563 20.71 -16.82 11.43
N GLU A 564 21.71 -17.47 10.83
CA GLU A 564 23.00 -16.84 10.53
C GLU A 564 22.91 -15.88 9.34
N CYS A 565 22.03 -16.15 8.38
CA CYS A 565 21.77 -15.29 7.21
C CYS A 565 21.26 -13.88 7.55
N PHE A 566 20.76 -13.67 8.77
CA PHE A 566 20.26 -12.38 9.28
C PHE A 566 21.25 -11.64 10.18
N ALA A 567 22.56 -11.91 10.06
CA ALA A 567 23.56 -11.25 10.90
C ALA A 567 23.50 -9.72 10.86
N TRP A 568 23.13 -9.15 9.71
CA TRP A 568 23.03 -7.71 9.48
C TRP A 568 21.80 -7.10 10.14
N GLU A 569 20.63 -7.73 9.98
CA GLU A 569 19.40 -7.30 10.65
C GLU A 569 19.61 -7.39 12.16
N ARG A 570 20.20 -8.47 12.66
CA ARG A 570 20.52 -8.61 14.09
C ARG A 570 21.37 -7.44 14.61
N GLU A 571 22.42 -7.05 13.89
CA GLU A 571 23.24 -5.90 14.27
C GLU A 571 22.44 -4.57 14.21
N ALA A 572 21.58 -4.41 13.21
CA ALA A 572 20.71 -3.23 13.11
C ALA A 572 19.71 -3.15 14.28
N LEU A 573 19.16 -4.29 14.69
CA LEU A 573 18.25 -4.39 15.84
C LEU A 573 18.96 -4.08 17.15
N ASP A 574 20.18 -4.55 17.32
CA ASP A 574 20.99 -4.27 18.51
C ASP A 574 21.30 -2.77 18.63
N ARG A 575 21.44 -2.06 17.49
CA ARG A 575 21.57 -0.60 17.45
C ARG A 575 20.26 0.14 17.71
N ALA A 576 19.12 -0.40 17.29
CA ALA A 576 17.80 0.24 17.42
C ALA A 576 17.26 0.24 18.87
N GLY A 577 17.73 -0.66 19.73
CA GLY A 577 17.42 -0.69 21.17
C GLY A 577 15.97 -1.06 21.49
N ALA A 578 15.42 -0.49 22.57
CA ALA A 578 14.16 -0.93 23.21
C ALA A 578 12.85 -0.67 22.43
N ARG A 579 12.91 -0.09 21.22
CA ARG A 579 11.71 0.12 20.37
C ARG A 579 11.26 -1.16 19.64
N VAL A 580 12.06 -2.21 19.70
CA VAL A 580 11.83 -3.50 19.04
C VAL A 580 11.12 -4.47 19.97
N LEU A 581 10.00 -5.02 19.50
CA LEU A 581 9.25 -6.10 20.14
C LEU A 581 9.55 -7.41 19.42
N GLU A 582 9.86 -8.46 20.17
CA GLU A 582 10.02 -9.80 19.60
C GLU A 582 8.71 -10.57 19.68
N ALA A 583 8.22 -11.03 18.54
CA ALA A 583 7.03 -11.87 18.47
C ALA A 583 7.09 -12.77 17.24
N ASP A 584 6.49 -13.95 17.34
CA ASP A 584 6.35 -14.85 16.20
C ASP A 584 5.30 -14.28 15.24
N VAL A 585 5.77 -13.50 14.26
CA VAL A 585 4.93 -12.86 13.23
C VAL A 585 4.28 -13.90 12.31
N ALA A 586 4.82 -15.13 12.26
CA ALA A 586 4.36 -16.20 11.37
C ALA A 586 3.28 -17.09 12.00
N ARG A 587 3.14 -17.11 13.33
CA ARG A 587 2.07 -17.84 14.04
C ARG A 587 0.97 -16.88 14.48
N GLU A 588 -0.05 -16.73 13.63
CA GLU A 588 -1.26 -15.89 13.80
C GLU A 588 -1.89 -15.97 15.21
N ALA A 589 -1.75 -17.09 15.91
CA ALA A 589 -2.45 -17.38 17.17
C ALA A 589 -1.78 -16.82 18.45
N SER A 590 -0.59 -16.21 18.39
CA SER A 590 0.19 -15.90 19.63
C SER A 590 0.24 -14.43 20.05
N LEU A 591 -0.39 -13.54 19.29
CA LEU A 591 -0.33 -12.10 19.53
C LEU A 591 -1.45 -11.57 20.45
N GLU A 592 -2.52 -12.34 20.67
CA GLU A 592 -3.56 -11.98 21.65
C GLU A 592 -2.97 -11.96 23.07
N GLY A 593 -2.91 -10.79 23.70
CA GLY A 593 -2.49 -10.63 25.10
C GLY A 593 -0.99 -10.39 25.36
N ARG A 594 -0.16 -10.26 24.32
CA ARG A 594 1.29 -9.94 24.45
C ARG A 594 1.67 -8.51 24.10
N TRP A 595 0.72 -7.70 23.66
CA TRP A 595 0.95 -6.31 23.36
C TRP A 595 1.19 -5.53 24.67
N PRO A 596 2.11 -4.55 24.68
CA PRO A 596 2.05 -3.51 25.70
C PRO A 596 0.61 -2.99 25.69
N GLU A 597 0.03 -2.75 26.86
CA GLU A 597 -1.10 -1.82 26.94
C GLU A 597 -0.58 -0.52 26.31
N PHE A 598 -0.87 -0.32 25.03
CA PHE A 598 -0.71 0.95 24.36
C PHE A 598 -1.41 1.92 25.28
N ALA A 599 -0.67 2.89 25.83
CA ALA A 599 -1.18 3.84 26.81
C ALA A 599 -2.61 4.17 26.42
N ALA A 600 -3.55 3.78 27.30
CA ALA A 600 -4.95 4.06 27.10
C ALA A 600 -5.06 5.54 26.70
N PRO A 601 -5.91 5.87 25.72
CA PRO A 601 -6.03 7.25 25.25
C PRO A 601 -6.16 8.19 26.46
N VAL A 602 -5.54 9.37 26.36
CA VAL A 602 -5.97 10.52 27.18
C VAL A 602 -7.49 10.52 27.12
N GLU A 603 -8.13 10.35 28.27
CA GLU A 603 -9.58 10.15 28.39
C GLU A 603 -10.32 11.25 27.62
N ALA A 604 -10.77 10.90 26.42
CA ALA A 604 -11.54 11.76 25.53
C ALA A 604 -13.00 11.31 25.54
N PRO A 605 -13.96 12.23 25.40
CA PRO A 605 -15.13 12.17 26.25
C PRO A 605 -16.42 11.63 25.63
N VAL A 606 -17.34 11.28 26.53
CA VAL A 606 -18.64 10.66 26.27
C VAL A 606 -19.70 11.65 25.74
N GLY A 607 -20.27 11.36 24.57
CA GLY A 607 -21.33 12.14 23.90
C GLY A 607 -22.75 11.56 24.01
N ILE A 608 -23.77 12.43 23.93
CA ILE A 608 -25.21 12.13 24.01
C ILE A 608 -25.83 12.09 22.60
N THR A 609 -26.80 11.21 22.35
CA THR A 609 -27.52 11.08 21.07
C THR A 609 -29.01 11.48 21.18
N VAL A 610 -29.52 12.25 20.22
CA VAL A 610 -30.96 12.53 20.02
C VAL A 610 -31.44 11.86 18.72
N TRP A 611 -32.45 10.99 18.79
CA TRP A 611 -32.98 10.29 17.61
C TRP A 611 -34.20 11.02 17.03
N ARG A 612 -34.08 11.48 15.78
CA ARG A 612 -35.12 12.19 15.01
C ARG A 612 -35.70 13.41 15.74
N PRO A 613 -35.09 14.61 15.62
CA PRO A 613 -35.83 15.83 15.90
C PRO A 613 -37.12 15.83 15.06
N ALA A 614 -38.25 16.25 15.65
CA ALA A 614 -39.43 16.55 14.87
C ALA A 614 -39.09 17.61 13.80
N GLU A 615 -39.84 17.66 12.70
CA GLU A 615 -39.64 18.67 11.65
C GLU A 615 -39.69 20.07 12.29
N GLY A 616 -38.60 20.84 12.22
CA GLY A 616 -38.46 22.14 12.89
C GLY A 616 -37.83 22.13 14.30
N VAL A 617 -37.22 21.03 14.74
CA VAL A 617 -36.45 20.96 15.99
C VAL A 617 -34.94 20.95 15.72
N GLU A 618 -34.22 21.89 16.33
CA GLU A 618 -32.75 21.94 16.30
C GLU A 618 -32.20 21.39 17.62
N ALA A 619 -31.27 20.44 17.54
CA ALA A 619 -30.59 19.87 18.70
C ALA A 619 -29.13 20.30 18.67
N VAL A 620 -28.71 21.14 19.62
CA VAL A 620 -27.33 21.58 19.77
C VAL A 620 -26.78 20.97 21.04
N ALA A 621 -25.72 20.17 20.90
CA ALA A 621 -25.01 19.57 22.03
C ALA A 621 -23.63 20.21 22.16
N TRP A 622 -23.27 20.63 23.37
CA TRP A 622 -21.92 21.09 23.69
C TRP A 622 -21.54 20.73 25.12
N ARG A 623 -20.26 20.93 25.47
CA ARG A 623 -19.76 20.78 26.83
C ARG A 623 -19.42 22.13 27.44
N ASP A 624 -19.75 22.30 28.72
CA ASP A 624 -19.22 23.40 29.51
C ASP A 624 -17.78 23.11 29.97
N ASP A 625 -17.14 24.12 30.57
CA ASP A 625 -15.76 24.06 31.06
C ASP A 625 -15.56 23.03 32.19
N ASP A 626 -16.65 22.56 32.81
CA ASP A 626 -16.67 21.52 33.85
C ASP A 626 -16.88 20.10 33.27
N GLY A 627 -16.96 19.96 31.94
CA GLY A 627 -17.10 18.68 31.25
C GLY A 627 -18.50 18.08 31.27
N ARG A 628 -19.53 18.87 31.62
CA ARG A 628 -20.94 18.43 31.56
C ARG A 628 -21.47 18.56 30.15
N SER A 629 -22.10 17.51 29.65
CA SER A 629 -22.76 17.51 28.33
C SER A 629 -24.14 18.15 28.46
N THR A 630 -24.36 19.27 27.76
CA THR A 630 -25.65 19.97 27.70
C THR A 630 -26.28 19.76 26.33
N VAL A 631 -27.58 19.45 26.28
CA VAL A 631 -28.36 19.33 25.05
C VAL A 631 -29.47 20.37 25.07
N VAL A 632 -29.43 21.34 24.17
CA VAL A 632 -30.54 22.28 23.96
C VAL A 632 -31.39 21.82 22.79
N LEU A 633 -32.67 21.65 23.05
CA LEU A 633 -33.70 21.35 22.06
C LEU A 633 -34.49 22.62 21.81
N ARG A 634 -34.40 23.20 20.61
CA ARG A 634 -35.24 24.33 20.19
C ARG A 634 -36.40 23.82 19.35
N SER A 635 -37.64 24.10 19.75
CA SER A 635 -38.85 23.79 18.97
C SER A 635 -39.45 25.08 18.39
N LEU A 636 -39.88 25.05 17.12
CA LEU A 636 -40.57 26.16 16.44
C LEU A 636 -42.09 26.20 16.68
N GLY A 637 -42.60 25.58 17.75
CA GLY A 637 -43.99 25.80 18.20
C GLY A 637 -44.84 24.56 18.50
N GLU A 638 -44.28 23.34 18.45
CA GLU A 638 -45.01 22.11 18.82
C GLU A 638 -44.32 21.28 19.91
N ALA A 639 -45.11 20.46 20.61
CA ALA A 639 -44.64 19.57 21.67
C ALA A 639 -43.75 18.44 21.11
N VAL A 640 -42.59 18.23 21.72
CA VAL A 640 -41.61 17.23 21.26
C VAL A 640 -41.67 15.99 22.16
N ARG A 641 -41.83 14.81 21.57
CA ARG A 641 -41.61 13.53 22.26
C ARG A 641 -40.21 13.06 22.00
N VAL A 642 -39.46 12.80 23.07
CA VAL A 642 -38.08 12.31 22.98
C VAL A 642 -38.06 10.85 23.41
N ARG A 643 -37.58 9.97 22.52
CA ARG A 643 -37.40 8.55 22.82
C ARG A 643 -35.93 8.30 23.13
N VAL A 644 -35.67 7.79 24.33
CA VAL A 644 -34.32 7.40 24.76
C VAL A 644 -34.27 5.88 24.78
N ALA A 645 -33.37 5.28 24.00
CA ALA A 645 -33.20 3.83 23.90
C ALA A 645 -31.91 3.39 24.61
N GLY A 646 -31.97 2.21 25.22
CA GLY A 646 -30.86 1.49 25.87
C GLY A 646 -31.17 -0.01 25.90
N VAL A 647 -30.20 -0.85 26.24
CA VAL A 647 -30.36 -2.32 26.28
C VAL A 647 -30.43 -2.81 27.73
N GLY A 648 -31.59 -3.36 28.12
CA GLY A 648 -31.88 -3.94 29.44
C GLY A 648 -33.39 -4.20 29.61
N PRO A 649 -33.83 -5.07 30.54
CA PRO A 649 -35.24 -5.37 30.72
C PRO A 649 -36.02 -4.12 31.17
N GLY A 650 -36.98 -3.67 30.35
CA GLY A 650 -37.85 -2.52 30.65
C GLY A 650 -37.69 -1.29 29.75
N LEU A 651 -37.06 -1.40 28.58
CA LEU A 651 -36.99 -0.34 27.55
C LEU A 651 -37.70 -0.72 26.25
N PRO A 652 -38.15 0.27 25.44
CA PRO A 652 -37.84 1.72 25.50
C PRO A 652 -38.69 2.56 26.48
N THR A 653 -38.15 3.70 26.96
CA THR A 653 -38.88 4.71 27.76
C THR A 653 -39.11 5.97 26.90
N GLU A 654 -40.36 6.44 26.87
CA GLU A 654 -40.80 7.63 26.13
C GLU A 654 -40.99 8.79 27.14
N VAL A 655 -40.32 9.92 26.92
CA VAL A 655 -40.51 11.13 27.75
C VAL A 655 -41.18 12.20 26.88
N THR A 656 -42.33 12.68 27.33
CA THR A 656 -43.07 13.75 26.66
C THR A 656 -42.77 15.06 27.36
N LEU A 657 -42.20 16.03 26.65
CA LEU A 657 -42.01 17.39 27.15
C LEU A 657 -43.20 18.26 26.70
N PRO A 658 -43.87 18.99 27.61
CA PRO A 658 -45.01 19.82 27.27
C PRO A 658 -44.58 21.01 26.37
N GLY A 659 -45.24 21.17 25.22
CA GLY A 659 -44.84 22.13 24.17
C GLY A 659 -44.90 23.61 24.57
N ALA A 660 -45.58 23.97 25.65
CA ALA A 660 -45.71 25.36 26.07
C ALA A 660 -44.45 25.94 26.76
N GLU A 661 -43.46 25.11 27.11
CA GLU A 661 -42.24 25.55 27.83
C GLU A 661 -40.97 25.57 26.96
N LEU A 662 -41.05 25.18 25.68
CA LEU A 662 -39.89 25.03 24.78
C LEU A 662 -39.53 26.27 23.97
N LEU A 663 -40.22 27.40 24.16
CA LEU A 663 -39.99 28.59 23.34
C LEU A 663 -38.73 29.38 23.73
N GLU A 664 -38.21 29.30 24.96
CA GLU A 664 -37.02 30.09 25.34
C GLU A 664 -36.08 29.47 26.40
N GLN A 665 -36.14 28.16 26.72
CA GLN A 665 -35.39 27.62 27.87
C GLN A 665 -34.67 26.29 27.66
N GLY A 666 -33.50 26.13 28.30
CA GLY A 666 -32.65 24.93 28.26
C GLY A 666 -32.95 23.94 29.39
N PHE A 667 -32.66 22.66 29.16
CA PHE A 667 -32.86 21.59 30.14
C PHE A 667 -31.59 20.74 30.27
N LEU A 668 -31.28 20.28 31.50
CA LEU A 668 -30.14 19.44 31.83
C LEU A 668 -30.61 18.02 32.19
N LEU A 669 -29.96 16.99 31.62
CA LEU A 669 -30.13 15.59 32.00
C LEU A 669 -28.89 15.12 32.77
N SER A 670 -29.06 14.60 33.99
CA SER A 670 -27.97 14.08 34.82
C SER A 670 -28.31 12.68 35.38
N ASN A 671 -27.30 11.81 35.51
CA ASN A 671 -27.39 10.56 36.25
C ASN A 671 -26.28 10.52 37.33
N PRO A 672 -26.61 10.65 38.62
CA PRO A 672 -25.62 10.75 39.71
C PRO A 672 -24.99 9.39 40.10
N SER A 673 -25.40 8.27 39.50
CA SER A 673 -25.00 6.92 39.91
C SER A 673 -23.60 6.49 39.43
N PHE A 674 -23.02 7.19 38.45
CA PHE A 674 -21.70 6.90 37.92
C PHE A 674 -20.68 7.90 38.48
N GLY A 675 -20.05 7.54 39.60
CA GLY A 675 -18.83 8.21 40.03
C GLY A 675 -17.69 7.91 39.05
N ALA A 676 -17.14 8.96 38.42
CA ALA A 676 -15.83 9.03 37.76
C ALA A 676 -15.27 7.76 37.06
N GLN A 677 -16.09 6.97 36.36
CA GLN A 677 -15.61 5.85 35.54
C GLN A 677 -16.11 6.00 34.10
N GLY A 678 -15.14 6.08 33.18
CA GLY A 678 -15.29 6.48 31.79
C GLY A 678 -15.99 5.45 30.90
N ILE A 679 -16.65 5.96 29.86
CA ILE A 679 -17.27 5.19 28.78
C ILE A 679 -16.51 5.53 27.48
N GLU A 680 -16.27 4.55 26.61
CA GLU A 680 -15.44 4.68 25.41
C GLU A 680 -16.28 4.95 24.14
N PHE A 681 -15.79 5.83 23.24
CA PHE A 681 -16.47 6.27 22.01
C PHE A 681 -15.63 5.98 20.77
N ARG A 682 -16.24 5.38 19.73
CA ARG A 682 -15.65 5.34 18.38
C ARG A 682 -15.98 6.65 17.66
N CYS A 683 -15.00 7.56 17.56
CA CYS A 683 -15.17 8.79 16.78
C CYS A 683 -14.92 8.49 15.28
N PRO A 684 -15.93 8.61 14.41
CA PRO A 684 -15.73 8.56 12.97
C PRO A 684 -14.82 9.71 12.55
N VAL A 685 -13.96 9.47 11.55
CA VAL A 685 -12.95 10.43 11.07
C VAL A 685 -13.56 11.54 10.20
N GLY A 686 -14.81 11.35 9.77
CA GLY A 686 -15.62 12.26 8.96
C GLY A 686 -17.12 12.09 9.30
N PRO A 687 -18.05 12.65 8.50
CA PRO A 687 -19.48 12.62 8.83
C PRO A 687 -19.98 11.18 9.01
N SER A 688 -20.72 10.92 10.09
CA SER A 688 -21.34 9.63 10.37
C SER A 688 -22.84 9.67 10.09
N PRO A 689 -23.38 8.72 9.31
CA PRO A 689 -24.83 8.56 9.17
C PRO A 689 -25.43 7.70 10.30
N ARG A 690 -24.62 7.17 11.23
CA ARG A 690 -25.11 6.54 12.45
C ARG A 690 -24.94 7.47 13.65
N PRO A 691 -25.97 7.62 14.50
CA PRO A 691 -25.74 8.10 15.85
C PRO A 691 -24.84 7.14 16.62
N VAL A 692 -23.99 7.70 17.50
CA VAL A 692 -23.11 6.91 18.36
C VAL A 692 -23.96 6.16 19.39
N GLU A 693 -23.77 4.85 19.47
CA GLU A 693 -24.49 3.96 20.37
C GLU A 693 -23.72 3.81 21.69
N LEU A 694 -24.43 3.96 22.82
CA LEU A 694 -23.91 3.83 24.18
C LEU A 694 -24.32 2.47 24.76
N ILE A 695 -23.36 1.73 25.33
CA ILE A 695 -23.59 0.43 25.98
C ILE A 695 -23.59 0.64 27.51
N GLY A 696 -24.65 0.21 28.20
CA GLY A 696 -24.63 -0.03 29.66
C GLY A 696 -25.35 0.96 30.61
N VAL A 697 -26.59 1.37 30.32
CA VAL A 697 -27.37 2.26 31.23
C VAL A 697 -28.64 1.56 31.77
N GLU A 698 -28.80 1.48 33.09
CA GLU A 698 -30.06 1.09 33.75
C GLU A 698 -30.94 2.30 34.13
N ARG A 699 -32.25 2.06 34.26
CA ARG A 699 -33.34 3.05 34.34
C ARG A 699 -33.34 3.91 35.62
N GLU A 700 -32.82 3.41 36.72
CA GLU A 700 -32.93 4.08 38.03
C GLU A 700 -31.81 5.10 38.19
N GLY A 701 -32.08 6.37 37.84
CA GLY A 701 -31.12 7.47 38.11
C GLY A 701 -31.18 8.69 37.19
N LEU A 702 -32.01 8.74 36.16
CA LEU A 702 -32.11 9.91 35.29
C LEU A 702 -32.93 11.05 35.94
N THR A 703 -32.28 12.17 36.22
CA THR A 703 -32.91 13.43 36.66
C THR A 703 -32.89 14.48 35.55
N VAL A 704 -34.03 15.13 35.30
CA VAL A 704 -34.17 16.27 34.39
C VAL A 704 -34.30 17.54 35.23
N THR A 705 -33.40 18.50 35.02
CA THR A 705 -33.37 19.75 35.77
C THR A 705 -33.44 20.92 34.80
N ARG A 706 -34.30 21.89 35.08
CA ARG A 706 -34.43 23.13 34.29
C ARG A 706 -33.16 23.97 34.48
N VAL A 707 -32.60 24.51 33.40
CA VAL A 707 -31.49 25.47 33.47
C VAL A 707 -32.10 26.85 33.33
N GLU A 708 -31.93 27.71 34.35
CA GLU A 708 -32.37 29.11 34.30
C GLU A 708 -31.52 29.97 33.37
#